data_AF-A0A8S1BTH3-F1
#
_entry.id   AF-A0A8S1BTH3-F1
#
_cell.length_a   1.000
_cell.length_b   1.000
_cell.length_c   1.000
_cell.angle_alpha   90.00
_cell.angle_beta   90.00
_cell.angle_gamma   90.00
#
_symmetry.space_group_name_H-M   'P 1'
#
loop_
_entity.id
_entity.type
_entity.pdbx_description
1 polymer ?
#
loop_
_entity_poly.entity_id
_entity_poly.type
_entity_poly.pdbx_seq_one_letter_code
_entity_poly.pdbx_strand_id
1 'polypeptide(L)'
;MVNYSYLLDGLAKVVGCSFCSASNAKFPAQEEEEEYESNNAVSEKEELLTVLKTLTSRLEDMQTCSDLMAKHGAALQRALSELETSEGSEAASAGTKLKAIGEKATLFRIASNAMINTCSEYLDTAQAQGKRWQRLLQHEREQRQQLEEMVETLARQHSSLEQAAKEANSSRTQPGNPGLQNQVPNATSNPPQGRNPNLSPSDEDEENEFYDAMEDTVQPNFIIKIPLGHRRPSSAGSQNSEGHGISGDNHDEGSGSSSEVDEAGETTVCVITSDKTNTSSSSGGQSQSGLKGSEEVPDSAPSTPTSLVQKMGSQTPKRIRRTRVPEKPNYPLNLWSIMKNCIGKELTKIPMPVNFSEPLSMLQRLAEDYEYADILHKAAKCTDSCEQLAMVAAFTVSSYATTSCRTGKPFNPLLGETYECDRMADLGWRSIAEQVSHHPPMVAQYCEGFGWRCWQEFTMASKFRGKYLQVVPLGTAHLEFLNSGNHYTWRKVTTTVHNIIVGKLWVDQHGDMDIVNHKTGDKCHLKYIPYSYFTRDVQRKVKGCVMDKNGSVKWVVQENPVFKTGPYKVAWKRRALASDAEKYYNFTELACQLNEPEEGVAPTDSRLRPDQRMMEDGQWDEANSVKLRLEEKQRTVRRQREAEQEKAAADGRPYPGYEPVWFKQETEKSTGVVGYMYQGNYWESKEKQDWSMCPNIY
;
A
#
# COMPACT_ATOMS: atom_id res chain seq x y z
N MET A 1 -20.77 -18.41 -31.59
CA MET A 1 -20.97 -17.21 -32.43
C MET A 1 -22.27 -16.54 -31.97
N VAL A 2 -22.27 -15.20 -31.92
CA VAL A 2 -23.36 -14.26 -31.56
C VAL A 2 -23.45 -13.81 -30.09
N ASN A 3 -22.58 -12.82 -29.80
CA ASN A 3 -22.82 -11.47 -29.27
C ASN A 3 -23.62 -11.20 -27.98
N TYR A 4 -22.85 -10.82 -26.97
CA TYR A 4 -23.21 -9.97 -25.82
C TYR A 4 -23.10 -8.48 -26.21
N SER A 5 -24.21 -7.73 -26.26
CA SER A 5 -24.18 -6.26 -26.23
C SER A 5 -25.53 -5.63 -25.85
N TYR A 6 -26.09 -5.91 -24.67
CA TYR A 6 -27.23 -5.13 -24.15
C TYR A 6 -27.26 -5.17 -22.62
N LEU A 7 -26.51 -4.27 -21.95
CA LEU A 7 -26.76 -3.92 -20.53
C LEU A 7 -25.95 -2.69 -20.04
N LEU A 8 -25.77 -1.67 -20.89
CA LEU A 8 -25.13 -0.40 -20.51
C LEU A 8 -25.80 0.82 -21.17
N ASP A 9 -27.13 0.94 -21.09
CA ASP A 9 -27.84 2.13 -21.60
C ASP A 9 -29.03 2.59 -20.73
N GLY A 10 -29.07 2.18 -19.46
CA GLY A 10 -30.22 2.36 -18.58
C GLY A 10 -30.06 3.30 -17.38
N LEU A 11 -28.95 4.05 -17.24
CA LEU A 11 -28.66 4.84 -16.03
C LEU A 11 -28.12 6.26 -16.29
N ALA A 12 -28.56 6.90 -17.38
CA ALA A 12 -28.24 8.31 -17.69
C ALA A 12 -29.50 9.17 -17.89
N LYS A 13 -30.55 8.96 -17.08
CA LYS A 13 -31.73 9.86 -17.04
C LYS A 13 -32.44 9.82 -15.68
N VAL A 14 -31.86 10.44 -14.65
CA VAL A 14 -32.56 11.23 -13.60
C VAL A 14 -31.49 12.10 -12.94
N VAL A 15 -31.79 13.39 -12.72
CA VAL A 15 -30.93 14.47 -12.19
C VAL A 15 -30.11 15.22 -13.25
N GLY A 16 -30.83 15.86 -14.16
CA GLY A 16 -30.40 17.11 -14.78
C GLY A 16 -31.55 18.11 -14.71
N CYS A 17 -31.44 19.13 -13.86
CA CYS A 17 -31.74 20.52 -14.21
C CYS A 17 -31.43 21.51 -13.07
N SER A 18 -30.81 22.62 -13.47
CA SER A 18 -30.83 23.97 -12.88
C SER A 18 -29.93 24.25 -11.68
N PHE A 19 -28.71 24.76 -11.96
CA PHE A 19 -28.39 26.18 -11.75
C PHE A 19 -27.07 26.52 -12.48
N CYS A 20 -27.20 27.13 -13.66
CA CYS A 20 -26.16 27.93 -14.29
C CYS A 20 -26.62 29.38 -14.28
N SER A 21 -25.84 30.29 -13.68
CA SER A 21 -25.55 31.65 -14.19
C SER A 21 -24.65 32.42 -13.22
N ALA A 22 -23.67 33.12 -13.79
CA ALA A 22 -22.73 34.10 -13.22
C ALA A 22 -21.53 33.49 -12.46
N SER A 23 -20.25 33.71 -12.81
CA SER A 23 -19.64 34.73 -13.67
C SER A 23 -18.34 34.22 -14.32
N ASN A 24 -18.18 34.55 -15.60
CA ASN A 24 -16.93 34.56 -16.34
C ASN A 24 -15.95 35.58 -15.73
N ALA A 25 -14.75 35.12 -15.38
CA ALA A 25 -13.53 35.93 -15.34
C ALA A 25 -12.35 35.04 -15.76
N LYS A 26 -12.07 35.01 -17.08
CA LYS A 26 -10.86 34.41 -17.64
C LYS A 26 -9.67 35.34 -17.38
N PHE A 27 -8.60 34.80 -16.81
CA PHE A 27 -7.26 35.39 -16.85
C PHE A 27 -6.55 34.86 -18.12
N PRO A 28 -6.23 35.71 -19.12
CA PRO A 28 -5.55 35.29 -20.33
C PRO A 28 -4.05 35.55 -20.16
N ALA A 29 -3.29 34.58 -19.64
CA ALA A 29 -1.83 34.63 -19.66
C ALA A 29 -1.16 33.27 -19.40
N GLN A 30 -1.85 32.31 -18.77
CA GLN A 30 -1.30 30.97 -18.50
C GLN A 30 -1.89 29.85 -19.39
N GLU A 31 -3.07 30.06 -20.00
CA GLU A 31 -3.67 29.08 -20.93
C GLU A 31 -2.89 29.00 -22.26
N GLU A 32 -2.24 30.09 -22.72
CA GLU A 32 -1.57 30.10 -24.03
C GLU A 32 -0.22 29.35 -24.05
N GLU A 33 0.49 29.24 -22.92
CA GLU A 33 1.75 28.47 -22.83
C GLU A 33 1.50 26.96 -22.64
N GLU A 34 0.54 26.57 -21.78
CA GLU A 34 0.18 25.16 -21.57
C GLU A 34 -0.54 24.54 -22.79
N GLU A 35 -1.32 25.31 -23.54
CA GLU A 35 -1.99 24.84 -24.76
C GLU A 35 -1.01 24.67 -25.93
N TYR A 36 0.11 25.42 -25.95
CA TYR A 36 1.19 25.27 -26.94
C TYR A 36 2.06 24.02 -26.70
N GLU A 37 2.38 23.69 -25.44
CA GLU A 37 3.14 22.47 -25.11
C GLU A 37 2.30 21.18 -25.23
N SER A 38 1.03 21.23 -24.82
CA SER A 38 0.09 20.11 -24.95
C SER A 38 -0.17 19.75 -26.42
N ASN A 39 -0.35 20.73 -27.30
CA ASN A 39 -0.60 20.49 -28.72
C ASN A 39 0.63 19.93 -29.46
N ASN A 40 1.85 20.34 -29.08
CA ASN A 40 3.09 19.79 -29.66
C ASN A 40 3.30 18.32 -29.26
N ALA A 41 3.10 17.98 -27.98
CA ALA A 41 3.28 16.60 -27.50
C ALA A 41 2.26 15.60 -28.10
N VAL A 42 1.04 16.06 -28.38
CA VAL A 42 0.02 15.25 -29.07
C VAL A 42 0.37 15.06 -30.55
N SER A 43 0.84 16.10 -31.23
CA SER A 43 1.27 16.04 -32.64
C SER A 43 2.46 15.09 -32.84
N GLU A 44 3.47 15.14 -31.97
CA GLU A 44 4.67 14.31 -32.06
C GLU A 44 4.38 12.81 -31.87
N LYS A 45 3.43 12.47 -30.99
CA LYS A 45 3.01 11.09 -30.74
C LYS A 45 2.23 10.51 -31.91
N GLU A 46 1.37 11.30 -32.55
CA GLU A 46 0.59 10.89 -33.72
C GLU A 46 1.48 10.70 -34.96
N GLU A 47 2.50 11.54 -35.11
CA GLU A 47 3.52 11.39 -36.14
C GLU A 47 4.39 10.14 -35.95
N LEU A 48 4.78 9.82 -34.71
CA LEU A 48 5.56 8.63 -34.41
C LEU A 48 4.80 7.34 -34.71
N LEU A 49 3.49 7.31 -34.42
CA LEU A 49 2.60 6.21 -34.79
C LEU A 49 2.46 6.05 -36.30
N THR A 50 2.41 7.16 -37.04
CA THR A 50 2.34 7.15 -38.51
C THR A 50 3.60 6.56 -39.13
N VAL A 51 4.78 6.97 -38.65
CA VAL A 51 6.07 6.44 -39.12
C VAL A 51 6.21 4.94 -38.80
N LEU A 52 5.81 4.51 -37.60
CA LEU A 52 5.87 3.11 -37.18
C LEU A 52 4.96 2.24 -38.05
N LYS A 53 3.78 2.75 -38.43
CA LYS A 53 2.86 2.09 -39.36
C LYS A 53 3.49 1.95 -40.76
N THR A 54 4.19 2.96 -41.25
CA THR A 54 4.90 2.89 -42.55
C THR A 54 6.02 1.86 -42.53
N LEU A 55 6.88 1.85 -41.50
CA LEU A 55 7.96 0.87 -41.38
C LEU A 55 7.43 -0.57 -41.26
N THR A 56 6.34 -0.76 -40.52
CA THR A 56 5.70 -2.08 -40.38
C THR A 56 5.16 -2.58 -41.71
N SER A 57 4.46 -1.73 -42.46
CA SER A 57 3.97 -2.08 -43.80
C SER A 57 5.10 -2.46 -44.76
N ARG A 58 6.24 -1.76 -44.73
CA ARG A 58 7.39 -2.08 -45.58
C ARG A 58 8.12 -3.35 -45.16
N LEU A 59 8.08 -3.69 -43.87
CA LEU A 59 8.58 -4.97 -43.37
C LEU A 59 7.73 -6.14 -43.89
N GLU A 60 6.40 -5.98 -43.93
CA GLU A 60 5.47 -6.96 -44.48
C GLU A 60 5.68 -7.19 -45.99
N ASP A 61 5.94 -6.12 -46.75
CA ASP A 61 6.32 -6.22 -48.18
C ASP A 61 7.61 -7.05 -48.35
N MET A 62 8.63 -6.77 -47.52
CA MET A 62 9.91 -7.49 -47.55
C MET A 62 9.74 -8.97 -47.20
N GLN A 63 8.89 -9.29 -46.21
CA GLN A 63 8.58 -10.67 -45.85
C GLN A 63 7.89 -11.40 -47.02
N THR A 64 6.97 -10.73 -47.70
CA THR A 64 6.26 -11.29 -48.87
C THR A 64 7.24 -11.57 -50.02
N CYS A 65 8.17 -10.66 -50.29
CA CYS A 65 9.22 -10.86 -51.31
C CYS A 65 10.19 -12.00 -50.94
N SER A 66 10.54 -12.13 -49.66
CA SER A 66 11.37 -13.23 -49.15
C SER A 66 10.71 -14.59 -49.40
N ASP A 67 9.42 -14.71 -49.10
CA ASP A 67 8.65 -15.94 -49.28
C ASP A 67 8.53 -16.31 -50.78
N LEU A 68 8.31 -15.32 -51.64
CA LEU A 68 8.33 -15.50 -53.10
C LEU A 68 9.69 -15.99 -53.60
N MET A 69 10.78 -15.39 -53.10
CA MET A 69 12.14 -15.77 -53.46
C MET A 69 12.45 -17.21 -53.02
N ALA A 70 12.08 -17.59 -51.79
CA ALA A 70 12.23 -18.96 -51.29
C ALA A 70 11.43 -19.97 -52.14
N LYS A 71 10.17 -19.64 -52.48
CA LYS A 71 9.30 -20.51 -53.28
C LYS A 71 9.83 -20.71 -54.70
N HIS A 72 10.25 -19.63 -55.36
CA HIS A 72 10.79 -19.70 -56.71
C HIS A 72 12.20 -20.33 -56.73
N GLY A 73 13.01 -20.10 -55.69
CA GLY A 73 14.32 -20.71 -55.52
C GLY A 73 14.21 -22.23 -55.36
N ALA A 74 13.31 -22.71 -54.50
CA ALA A 74 13.05 -24.14 -54.34
C ALA A 74 12.49 -24.79 -55.61
N ALA A 75 11.66 -24.07 -56.38
CA ALA A 75 11.14 -24.56 -57.66
C ALA A 75 12.23 -24.65 -58.74
N LEU A 76 13.16 -23.68 -58.78
CA LEU A 76 14.30 -23.69 -59.67
C LEU A 76 15.29 -24.81 -59.33
N GLN A 77 15.62 -24.98 -58.04
CA GLN A 77 16.49 -26.06 -57.57
C GLN A 77 15.94 -27.43 -57.94
N ARG A 78 14.65 -27.68 -57.73
CA ARG A 78 14.00 -28.94 -58.15
C ARG A 78 14.10 -29.17 -59.66
N ALA A 79 13.83 -28.15 -60.47
CA ALA A 79 13.92 -28.25 -61.93
C ALA A 79 15.36 -28.50 -62.42
N LEU A 80 16.37 -27.95 -61.73
CA LEU A 80 17.78 -28.22 -62.03
C LEU A 80 18.19 -29.64 -61.64
N SER A 81 17.80 -30.14 -60.47
CA SER A 81 18.08 -31.52 -60.04
C SER A 81 17.39 -32.58 -60.91
N GLU A 82 16.18 -32.30 -61.42
CA GLU A 82 15.49 -33.16 -62.39
C GLU A 82 16.19 -33.22 -63.76
N LEU A 83 16.95 -32.17 -64.13
CA LEU A 83 17.77 -32.16 -65.35
C LEU A 83 19.06 -32.95 -65.15
N GLU A 84 19.74 -32.77 -64.01
CA GLU A 84 20.98 -33.48 -63.64
C GLU A 84 20.79 -35.00 -63.53
N THR A 85 19.59 -35.44 -63.14
CA THR A 85 19.24 -36.87 -63.05
C THR A 85 18.77 -37.50 -64.37
N SER A 86 18.64 -36.71 -65.44
CA SER A 86 18.12 -37.14 -66.77
C SER A 86 19.22 -37.36 -67.82
N GLU A 87 20.38 -37.89 -67.42
CA GLU A 87 21.42 -38.33 -68.37
C GLU A 87 20.98 -39.62 -69.10
N GLY A 88 20.27 -39.49 -70.23
CA GLY A 88 20.10 -40.64 -71.14
C GLY A 88 18.91 -40.69 -72.11
N SER A 89 18.01 -39.71 -72.18
CA SER A 89 16.80 -39.83 -73.02
C SER A 89 16.55 -38.62 -73.93
N GLU A 90 16.54 -38.90 -75.25
CA GLU A 90 15.98 -38.15 -76.39
C GLU A 90 16.11 -36.60 -76.39
N ALA A 91 16.83 -36.09 -77.40
CA ALA A 91 17.07 -34.65 -77.64
C ALA A 91 15.80 -33.77 -77.72
N ALA A 92 14.62 -34.35 -78.01
CA ALA A 92 13.34 -33.65 -78.04
C ALA A 92 12.79 -33.31 -76.63
N SER A 93 13.11 -34.12 -75.61
CA SER A 93 12.68 -33.87 -74.21
C SER A 93 13.57 -32.84 -73.50
N ALA A 94 14.83 -32.72 -73.91
CA ALA A 94 15.79 -31.81 -73.29
C ALA A 94 15.43 -30.34 -73.55
N GLY A 95 14.97 -30.00 -74.76
CA GLY A 95 14.56 -28.63 -75.12
C GLY A 95 13.39 -28.10 -74.28
N THR A 96 12.41 -28.95 -73.98
CA THR A 96 11.24 -28.57 -73.15
C THR A 96 11.62 -28.39 -71.68
N LYS A 97 12.50 -29.25 -71.14
CA LYS A 97 13.01 -29.12 -69.77
C LYS A 97 13.88 -27.87 -69.59
N LEU A 98 14.73 -27.57 -70.58
CA LEU A 98 15.55 -26.35 -70.58
C LEU A 98 14.69 -25.08 -70.64
N LYS A 99 13.60 -25.09 -71.42
CA LYS A 99 12.63 -23.98 -71.45
C LYS A 99 11.93 -23.80 -70.10
N ALA A 100 11.52 -24.89 -69.45
CA ALA A 100 10.91 -24.85 -68.13
C ALA A 100 11.87 -24.29 -67.05
N ILE A 101 13.15 -24.68 -67.09
CA ILE A 101 14.19 -24.11 -66.21
C ILE A 101 14.37 -22.62 -66.50
N GLY A 102 14.40 -22.20 -67.77
CA GLY A 102 14.47 -20.79 -68.16
C GLY A 102 13.30 -19.96 -67.61
N GLU A 103 12.08 -20.50 -67.63
CA GLU A 103 10.90 -19.87 -67.04
C GLU A 103 11.02 -19.76 -65.50
N LYS A 104 11.46 -20.81 -64.81
CA LYS A 104 11.66 -20.78 -63.35
C LYS A 104 12.82 -19.87 -62.92
N ALA A 105 13.90 -19.82 -63.69
CA ALA A 105 15.02 -18.91 -63.47
C ALA A 105 14.59 -17.46 -63.67
N THR A 106 13.73 -17.19 -64.66
CA THR A 106 13.16 -15.85 -64.88
C THR A 106 12.28 -15.42 -63.71
N LEU A 107 11.43 -16.31 -63.19
CA LEU A 107 10.59 -16.02 -62.01
C LEU A 107 11.43 -15.78 -60.75
N PHE A 108 12.48 -16.57 -60.53
CA PHE A 108 13.41 -16.37 -59.41
C PHE A 108 14.16 -15.04 -59.53
N ARG A 109 14.60 -14.67 -60.75
CA ARG A 109 15.24 -13.38 -61.02
C ARG A 109 14.31 -12.20 -60.76
N ILE A 110 13.03 -12.29 -61.16
CA ILE A 110 12.03 -11.25 -60.89
C ILE A 110 11.81 -11.10 -59.38
N ALA A 111 11.64 -12.21 -58.65
CA ALA A 111 11.46 -12.21 -57.20
C ALA A 111 12.69 -11.66 -56.46
N SER A 112 13.90 -12.02 -56.90
CA SER A 112 15.15 -11.52 -56.33
C SER A 112 15.32 -10.02 -56.55
N ASN A 113 15.00 -9.51 -57.75
CA ASN A 113 15.03 -8.08 -58.04
C ASN A 113 13.97 -7.31 -57.23
N ALA A 114 12.78 -7.88 -57.06
CA ALA A 114 11.75 -7.29 -56.19
C ALA A 114 12.23 -7.20 -54.74
N MET A 115 12.83 -8.27 -54.20
CA MET A 115 13.40 -8.28 -52.85
C MET A 115 14.50 -7.22 -52.66
N ILE A 116 15.42 -7.10 -53.64
CA ILE A 116 16.50 -6.09 -53.59
C ILE A 116 15.91 -4.67 -53.57
N ASN A 117 14.91 -4.40 -54.41
CA ASN A 117 14.26 -3.08 -54.44
C ASN A 117 13.52 -2.78 -53.13
N THR A 118 12.73 -3.73 -52.60
CA THR A 118 12.00 -3.55 -51.34
C THR A 118 12.95 -3.39 -50.15
N CYS A 119 14.08 -4.11 -50.12
CA CYS A 119 15.12 -3.92 -49.11
C CYS A 119 15.75 -2.53 -49.19
N SER A 120 16.00 -2.02 -50.39
CA SER A 120 16.52 -0.66 -50.59
C SER A 120 15.52 0.39 -50.10
N GLU A 121 14.24 0.26 -50.46
CA GLU A 121 13.18 1.17 -50.01
C GLU A 121 12.99 1.16 -48.48
N TYR A 122 13.07 -0.02 -47.86
CA TYR A 122 13.02 -0.15 -46.40
C TYR A 122 14.23 0.52 -45.74
N LEU A 123 15.44 0.29 -46.27
CA LEU A 123 16.67 0.87 -45.75
C LEU A 123 16.65 2.40 -45.85
N ASP A 124 16.23 2.95 -46.98
CA ASP A 124 16.11 4.40 -47.19
C ASP A 124 15.11 5.03 -46.22
N THR A 125 13.96 4.37 -46.03
CA THR A 125 12.93 4.82 -45.07
C THR A 125 13.45 4.75 -43.63
N ALA A 126 14.12 3.68 -43.25
CA ALA A 126 14.69 3.51 -41.91
C ALA A 126 15.81 4.53 -41.63
N GLN A 127 16.70 4.78 -42.59
CA GLN A 127 17.78 5.76 -42.46
C GLN A 127 17.27 7.19 -42.37
N ALA A 128 16.24 7.54 -43.17
CA ALA A 128 15.61 8.86 -43.11
C ALA A 128 15.00 9.15 -41.74
N GLN A 129 14.36 8.15 -41.12
CA GLN A 129 13.73 8.28 -39.81
C GLN A 129 14.74 8.19 -38.65
N GLY A 130 15.81 7.41 -38.78
CA GLY A 130 16.83 7.25 -37.73
C GLY A 130 17.50 8.57 -37.30
N LYS A 131 17.84 9.45 -38.25
CA LYS A 131 18.39 10.79 -37.95
C LYS A 131 17.39 11.67 -37.18
N ARG A 132 16.10 11.49 -37.42
CA ARG A 132 15.04 12.23 -36.73
C ARG A 132 14.86 11.73 -35.30
N TRP A 133 14.90 10.41 -35.10
CA TRP A 133 14.82 9.77 -33.78
C TRP A 133 16.00 10.16 -32.89
N GLN A 134 17.21 10.24 -33.45
CA GLN A 134 18.37 10.74 -32.70
C GLN A 134 18.16 12.17 -32.18
N ARG A 135 17.56 13.06 -32.97
CA ARG A 135 17.28 14.44 -32.53
C ARG A 135 16.17 14.50 -31.47
N LEU A 136 15.10 13.73 -31.63
CA LEU A 136 14.01 13.68 -30.65
C LEU A 136 14.48 13.09 -29.31
N LEU A 137 15.28 12.02 -29.35
CA LEU A 137 15.86 11.41 -28.16
C LEU A 137 16.87 12.35 -27.48
N GLN A 138 17.64 13.11 -28.25
CA GLN A 138 18.55 14.12 -27.72
C GLN A 138 17.80 15.26 -27.03
N HIS A 139 16.72 15.75 -27.66
CA HIS A 139 15.85 16.76 -27.08
C HIS A 139 15.16 16.28 -25.78
N GLU A 140 14.66 15.04 -25.74
CA GLU A 140 14.06 14.46 -24.53
C GLU A 140 15.08 14.31 -23.39
N ARG A 141 16.32 13.92 -23.71
CA ARG A 141 17.44 13.89 -22.75
C ARG A 141 17.77 15.28 -22.21
N GLU A 142 17.83 16.29 -23.07
CA GLU A 142 18.11 17.68 -22.69
C GLU A 142 17.00 18.26 -21.81
N GLN A 143 15.72 18.01 -22.15
CA GLN A 143 14.59 18.40 -21.30
C GLN A 143 14.62 17.71 -19.94
N ARG A 144 14.93 16.41 -19.91
CA ARG A 144 15.07 15.67 -18.67
C ARG A 144 16.21 16.20 -17.80
N GLN A 145 17.35 16.54 -18.39
CA GLN A 145 18.47 17.12 -17.67
C GLN A 145 18.11 18.50 -17.11
N GLN A 146 17.44 19.36 -17.89
CA GLN A 146 16.94 20.65 -17.41
C GLN A 146 15.93 20.50 -16.25
N LEU A 147 15.03 19.52 -16.34
CA LEU A 147 14.07 19.23 -15.27
C LEU A 147 14.78 18.73 -14.01
N GLU A 148 15.78 17.86 -14.16
CA GLU A 148 16.60 17.37 -13.04
C GLU A 148 17.34 18.53 -12.35
N GLU A 149 17.97 19.44 -13.11
CA GLU A 149 18.65 20.64 -12.58
C GLU A 149 17.69 21.61 -11.88
N MET A 150 16.49 21.82 -12.44
CA MET A 150 15.47 22.68 -11.85
C MET A 150 14.90 22.09 -10.55
N VAL A 151 14.66 20.77 -10.52
CA VAL A 151 14.22 20.07 -9.30
C VAL A 151 15.30 20.11 -8.22
N GLU A 152 16.57 19.95 -8.59
CA GLU A 152 17.69 20.07 -7.65
C GLU A 152 17.79 21.49 -7.07
N THR A 153 17.64 22.50 -7.92
CA THR A 153 17.64 23.91 -7.49
C THR A 153 16.49 24.21 -6.54
N LEU A 154 15.28 23.71 -6.83
CA LEU A 154 14.11 23.85 -5.96
C LEU A 154 14.28 23.10 -4.64
N ALA A 155 14.87 21.90 -4.65
CA ALA A 155 15.16 21.15 -3.44
C ALA A 155 16.16 21.87 -2.53
N ARG A 156 17.20 22.49 -3.11
CA ARG A 156 18.16 23.34 -2.37
C ARG A 156 17.49 24.58 -1.80
N GLN A 157 16.63 25.26 -2.57
CA GLN A 157 15.87 26.42 -2.09
C GLN A 157 14.91 26.05 -0.96
N HIS A 158 14.20 24.93 -1.08
CA HIS A 158 13.31 24.44 -0.03
C HIS A 158 14.06 24.10 1.25
N SER A 159 15.21 23.41 1.14
CA SER A 159 16.05 23.07 2.30
C SER A 159 16.60 24.33 3.01
N SER A 160 17.01 25.33 2.22
CA SER A 160 17.46 26.63 2.73
C SER A 160 16.34 27.40 3.45
N LEU A 161 15.13 27.42 2.87
CA LEU A 161 13.96 28.04 3.50
C LEU A 161 13.53 27.31 4.78
N GLU A 162 13.60 25.98 4.79
CA GLU A 162 13.29 25.19 5.98
C GLU A 162 14.31 25.44 7.11
N GLN A 163 15.59 25.57 6.77
CA GLN A 163 16.63 25.90 7.74
C GLN A 163 16.46 27.34 8.27
N ALA A 164 16.19 28.31 7.40
CA ALA A 164 15.89 29.68 7.80
C ALA A 164 14.63 29.78 8.68
N ALA A 165 13.60 28.98 8.40
CA ALA A 165 12.39 28.91 9.23
C ALA A 165 12.67 28.29 10.62
N LYS A 166 13.53 27.28 10.69
CA LYS A 166 13.99 26.68 11.97
C LYS A 166 14.81 27.68 12.79
N GLU A 167 15.71 28.42 12.16
CA GLU A 167 16.52 29.46 12.80
C GLU A 167 15.67 30.63 13.33
N ALA A 168 14.67 31.07 12.54
CA ALA A 168 13.69 32.08 12.93
C ALA A 168 12.78 31.64 14.11
N ASN A 169 12.51 30.33 14.23
CA ASN A 169 11.76 29.79 15.38
C ASN A 169 12.63 29.62 16.64
N SER A 170 13.90 29.26 16.49
CA SER A 170 14.83 29.16 17.63
C SER A 170 15.20 30.51 18.26
N SER A 171 15.07 31.60 17.51
CA SER A 171 15.28 32.97 18.00
C SER A 171 14.06 33.59 18.70
N ARG A 172 12.90 32.92 18.70
CA ARG A 172 11.65 33.39 19.33
C ARG A 172 11.39 32.83 20.74
N THR A 173 12.27 31.99 21.27
CA THR A 173 12.15 31.38 22.60
C THR A 173 13.31 31.76 23.52
N GLN A 174 13.37 33.03 23.94
CA GLN A 174 13.95 33.41 25.23
C GLN A 174 13.14 34.57 25.87
N PRO A 175 12.58 34.40 27.07
CA PRO A 175 12.18 35.52 27.90
C PRO A 175 13.41 36.07 28.63
N GLY A 176 13.65 37.38 28.49
CA GLY A 176 14.74 38.06 29.17
C GLY A 176 14.56 38.15 30.69
N ASN A 177 15.68 38.16 31.40
CA ASN A 177 15.79 38.80 32.71
C ASN A 177 17.15 39.55 32.78
N PRO A 178 17.22 40.76 33.34
CA PRO A 178 18.37 41.64 33.19
C PRO A 178 19.41 41.49 34.32
N GLY A 179 20.69 41.62 33.96
CA GLY A 179 21.75 42.22 34.78
C GLY A 179 22.49 41.31 35.76
N LEU A 180 23.74 40.96 35.46
CA LEU A 180 24.92 41.58 36.08
C LEU A 180 26.22 41.09 35.43
N GLN A 181 27.20 41.97 35.48
CA GLN A 181 28.36 42.10 34.61
C GLN A 181 29.63 41.59 35.30
N ASN A 182 30.56 40.96 34.57
CA ASN A 182 32.00 41.25 34.63
C ASN A 182 32.84 40.42 33.63
N GLN A 183 33.17 41.07 32.52
CA GLN A 183 34.49 41.31 31.91
C GLN A 183 35.63 40.25 31.91
N VAL A 184 35.86 39.69 30.70
CA VAL A 184 37.08 39.63 29.81
C VAL A 184 38.44 39.03 30.32
N PRO A 185 39.43 38.70 29.43
CA PRO A 185 39.64 37.39 28.76
C PRO A 185 41.07 36.81 28.93
N ASN A 186 41.35 35.62 28.39
CA ASN A 186 42.60 35.45 27.62
C ASN A 186 42.59 34.29 26.62
N ALA A 187 43.19 34.57 25.46
CA ALA A 187 43.44 33.66 24.34
C ALA A 187 44.78 32.92 24.53
N THR A 188 44.95 31.72 23.93
CA THR A 188 46.09 31.37 23.05
C THR A 188 46.04 29.92 22.51
N SER A 189 45.90 29.82 21.19
CA SER A 189 46.68 29.05 20.18
C SER A 189 47.30 27.66 20.47
N ASN A 190 46.90 26.73 19.58
CA ASN A 190 47.70 25.82 18.72
C ASN A 190 48.09 24.37 19.16
N PRO A 191 48.24 23.45 18.16
CA PRO A 191 47.90 22.02 18.26
C PRO A 191 49.11 21.07 17.93
N PRO A 192 48.98 19.86 17.31
CA PRO A 192 49.35 18.56 17.91
C PRO A 192 50.56 17.86 17.23
N GLN A 193 51.08 16.80 17.84
CA GLN A 193 52.06 15.90 17.20
C GLN A 193 51.89 14.44 17.64
N GLY A 194 52.08 13.51 16.70
CA GLY A 194 52.73 12.23 17.01
C GLY A 194 52.02 10.95 16.56
N ARG A 195 52.12 10.65 15.26
CA ARG A 195 51.89 9.32 14.65
C ARG A 195 53.17 8.47 14.84
N ASN A 196 53.06 7.15 14.95
CA ASN A 196 54.09 6.22 14.44
C ASN A 196 53.51 4.82 14.13
N PRO A 197 54.12 4.05 13.20
CA PRO A 197 53.40 3.15 12.29
C PRO A 197 53.95 1.71 12.24
N ASN A 198 53.35 0.93 11.32
CA ASN A 198 53.82 -0.31 10.67
C ASN A 198 53.70 -1.65 11.40
N LEU A 199 52.84 -2.53 10.86
CA LEU A 199 53.22 -3.81 10.23
C LEU A 199 52.05 -4.33 9.37
N SER A 200 52.37 -4.75 8.14
CA SER A 200 51.56 -5.41 7.11
C SER A 200 52.37 -6.64 6.60
N PRO A 201 51.97 -7.44 5.57
CA PRO A 201 50.65 -7.75 4.96
C PRO A 201 50.41 -9.27 4.73
N SER A 202 49.20 -9.68 4.32
CA SER A 202 49.01 -10.49 3.10
C SER A 202 47.58 -10.39 2.54
N ASP A 203 47.52 -10.17 1.23
CA ASP A 203 46.39 -9.98 0.30
C ASP A 203 45.46 -11.23 0.22
N GLU A 204 44.26 -11.24 -0.36
CA GLU A 204 43.77 -10.70 -1.63
C GLU A 204 42.24 -10.52 -1.59
N ASP A 205 41.72 -9.45 -2.19
CA ASP A 205 40.50 -9.44 -3.04
C ASP A 205 40.26 -7.99 -3.53
N GLU A 206 40.59 -7.77 -4.80
CA GLU A 206 40.40 -6.52 -5.54
C GLU A 206 38.97 -6.35 -6.08
N GLU A 207 38.65 -5.09 -6.39
CA GLU A 207 37.52 -4.56 -7.19
C GLU A 207 36.21 -4.18 -6.47
N ASN A 208 36.28 -3.07 -5.73
CA ASN A 208 35.23 -2.02 -5.78
C ASN A 208 35.82 -0.68 -5.31
N GLU A 209 36.46 0.07 -6.22
CA GLU A 209 36.87 1.44 -5.94
C GLU A 209 36.86 2.29 -7.22
N PHE A 210 35.84 3.16 -7.37
CA PHE A 210 35.96 4.49 -8.01
C PHE A 210 34.61 5.26 -7.92
N TYR A 211 34.45 6.52 -7.50
CA TYR A 211 35.29 7.56 -6.90
C TYR A 211 34.34 8.54 -6.17
N ASP A 212 34.69 8.96 -4.95
CA ASP A 212 34.13 10.18 -4.33
C ASP A 212 34.89 11.39 -4.89
N ALA A 213 34.15 12.34 -5.46
CA ALA A 213 34.71 13.64 -5.84
C ALA A 213 34.48 14.66 -4.72
N MET A 214 35.60 15.24 -4.27
CA MET A 214 35.74 16.17 -3.17
C MET A 214 34.92 17.47 -3.34
N GLU A 215 34.43 17.93 -2.20
CA GLU A 215 33.78 19.22 -1.97
C GLU A 215 34.84 20.33 -1.91
N ASP A 216 34.90 21.19 -2.93
CA ASP A 216 35.68 22.44 -2.88
C ASP A 216 34.75 23.63 -2.67
N THR A 217 34.84 24.21 -1.48
CA THR A 217 34.18 25.45 -1.09
C THR A 217 35.01 26.65 -1.54
N VAL A 218 34.50 27.46 -2.47
CA VAL A 218 34.94 28.85 -2.65
C VAL A 218 33.72 29.75 -2.78
N GLN A 219 33.45 30.55 -1.75
CA GLN A 219 32.52 31.68 -1.84
C GLN A 219 33.21 32.85 -2.55
N PRO A 220 32.50 33.55 -3.44
CA PRO A 220 32.64 34.99 -3.56
C PRO A 220 31.32 35.70 -3.26
N ASN A 221 31.40 36.73 -2.40
CA ASN A 221 30.34 37.70 -2.17
C ASN A 221 29.86 38.32 -3.49
N PHE A 222 28.55 38.33 -3.73
CA PHE A 222 27.93 39.07 -4.83
C PHE A 222 26.77 39.93 -4.32
N ILE A 223 26.86 41.22 -4.62
CA ILE A 223 25.94 42.30 -4.26
C ILE A 223 24.81 42.38 -5.30
N ILE A 224 23.55 42.28 -4.89
CA ILE A 224 22.40 42.53 -5.75
C ILE A 224 22.19 44.05 -5.90
N LYS A 225 22.45 44.58 -7.10
CA LYS A 225 21.94 45.89 -7.55
C LYS A 225 20.63 45.68 -8.30
N ILE A 226 19.54 46.22 -7.78
CA ILE A 226 18.23 46.26 -8.46
C ILE A 226 18.25 47.43 -9.46
N PRO A 227 18.07 47.22 -10.78
CA PRO A 227 17.87 48.33 -11.72
C PRO A 227 16.47 48.91 -11.55
N LEU A 228 16.41 50.18 -11.17
CA LEU A 228 15.21 51.02 -11.21
C LEU A 228 14.92 51.45 -12.65
N GLY A 229 13.73 51.06 -13.12
CA GLY A 229 12.90 51.85 -14.04
C GLY A 229 13.02 51.52 -15.53
N HIS A 230 11.88 51.48 -16.21
CA HIS A 230 11.46 52.63 -17.01
C HIS A 230 9.98 52.55 -17.39
N ARG A 231 9.22 53.51 -16.86
CA ARG A 231 7.90 53.93 -17.37
C ARG A 231 8.05 54.44 -18.81
N ARG A 232 7.00 54.26 -19.62
CA ARG A 232 6.64 55.21 -20.67
C ARG A 232 5.13 55.51 -20.66
N PRO A 233 4.72 56.70 -21.15
CA PRO A 233 3.67 57.49 -20.50
C PRO A 233 2.45 57.84 -21.37
N SER A 234 1.38 58.27 -20.68
CA SER A 234 0.35 59.28 -21.03
C SER A 234 -0.42 59.12 -22.34
N SER A 235 -1.76 59.12 -22.32
CA SER A 235 -2.66 60.29 -22.19
C SER A 235 -4.06 59.81 -22.65
N ALA A 236 -5.24 60.35 -22.38
CA ALA A 236 -5.80 61.52 -21.72
C ALA A 236 -7.29 61.18 -21.45
N GLY A 237 -7.99 61.91 -20.56
CA GLY A 237 -9.46 61.93 -20.60
C GLY A 237 -10.16 62.02 -19.25
N SER A 238 -10.45 63.25 -18.86
CA SER A 238 -11.22 63.71 -17.70
C SER A 238 -12.71 63.31 -17.73
N GLN A 239 -13.33 63.07 -16.57
CA GLN A 239 -14.48 63.85 -16.03
C GLN A 239 -15.20 63.13 -14.87
N ASN A 240 -15.31 63.84 -13.73
CA ASN A 240 -16.44 64.02 -12.77
C ASN A 240 -17.34 62.82 -12.39
N SER A 241 -17.84 62.62 -11.15
CA SER A 241 -18.18 63.54 -10.06
C SER A 241 -18.63 62.77 -8.80
N GLU A 242 -18.43 63.40 -7.64
CA GLU A 242 -19.30 63.42 -6.43
C GLU A 242 -19.39 62.21 -5.46
N GLY A 243 -18.55 62.24 -4.41
CA GLY A 243 -18.90 62.83 -3.12
C GLY A 243 -19.78 62.05 -2.13
N HIS A 244 -19.20 61.54 -1.04
CA HIS A 244 -19.50 61.98 0.35
C HIS A 244 -18.54 61.30 1.34
N GLY A 245 -17.87 62.11 2.16
CA GLY A 245 -17.05 61.65 3.27
C GLY A 245 -17.76 61.86 4.61
N ILE A 246 -17.50 60.98 5.57
CA ILE A 246 -17.52 61.28 7.02
C ILE A 246 -16.38 60.50 7.67
N SER A 247 -15.65 61.20 8.54
CA SER A 247 -14.37 60.87 9.16
C SER A 247 -14.46 59.85 10.31
N GLY A 248 -13.32 59.15 10.46
CA GLY A 248 -12.73 58.38 11.58
C GLY A 248 -13.41 58.27 12.94
N ASP A 249 -13.27 57.10 13.57
CA ASP A 249 -12.15 56.87 14.49
C ASP A 249 -11.83 55.37 14.67
N ASN A 250 -10.62 55.11 15.17
CA ASN A 250 -9.86 53.86 15.20
C ASN A 250 -10.40 52.72 16.11
N HIS A 251 -10.14 51.47 15.72
CA HIS A 251 -9.43 50.48 16.58
C HIS A 251 -9.05 49.20 15.80
N ASP A 252 -7.76 49.14 15.50
CA ASP A 252 -6.77 48.06 15.67
C ASP A 252 -6.97 46.64 15.14
N GLU A 253 -5.88 46.17 14.54
CA GLU A 253 -5.71 44.97 13.75
C GLU A 253 -5.44 43.70 14.58
N GLY A 254 -5.74 42.55 13.97
CA GLY A 254 -5.40 41.23 14.48
C GLY A 254 -5.19 40.24 13.35
N SER A 255 -4.01 40.33 12.72
CA SER A 255 -3.47 39.36 11.76
C SER A 255 -3.41 37.95 12.35
N GLY A 256 -4.26 37.06 11.84
CA GLY A 256 -4.26 35.63 12.17
C GLY A 256 -3.27 34.86 11.29
N SER A 257 -2.07 34.65 11.83
CA SER A 257 -1.07 33.72 11.31
C SER A 257 -1.60 32.28 11.47
N SER A 258 -1.95 31.63 10.35
CA SER A 258 -2.30 30.21 10.34
C SER A 258 -1.03 29.37 10.41
N SER A 259 -0.77 28.81 11.59
CA SER A 259 0.14 27.68 11.76
C SER A 259 -0.72 26.43 11.93
N GLU A 260 -0.86 25.66 10.85
CA GLU A 260 -1.55 24.38 10.87
C GLU A 260 -0.63 23.34 11.52
N VAL A 261 -0.87 23.10 12.81
CA VAL A 261 -0.51 21.85 13.48
C VAL A 261 -1.45 20.75 12.95
N ASP A 262 -0.87 19.65 12.47
CA ASP A 262 -1.57 18.39 12.17
C ASP A 262 -2.16 17.83 13.49
N GLU A 263 -3.29 18.40 13.95
CA GLU A 263 -4.05 17.83 15.04
C GLU A 263 -4.79 16.61 14.50
N ALA A 264 -4.41 15.42 14.98
CA ALA A 264 -5.10 14.17 14.68
C ALA A 264 -6.56 14.29 15.16
N GLY A 265 -7.44 14.69 14.25
CA GLY A 265 -8.85 14.95 14.54
C GLY A 265 -9.49 13.80 15.29
N GLU A 266 -10.28 14.14 16.31
CA GLU A 266 -11.00 13.22 17.18
C GLU A 266 -11.97 12.36 16.35
N THR A 267 -11.54 11.15 15.98
CA THR A 267 -12.35 10.21 15.21
C THR A 267 -13.33 9.51 16.16
N THR A 268 -14.62 9.84 16.02
CA THR A 268 -15.72 9.21 16.78
C THR A 268 -16.71 8.60 15.80
N VAL A 269 -16.98 7.29 15.92
CA VAL A 269 -18.01 6.61 15.13
C VAL A 269 -19.30 6.59 15.92
N CYS A 270 -20.31 7.25 15.36
CA CYS A 270 -21.66 7.30 15.89
C CYS A 270 -22.58 6.40 15.06
N VAL A 271 -23.55 5.81 15.74
CA VAL A 271 -24.63 5.05 15.12
C VAL A 271 -25.94 5.79 15.41
N ILE A 272 -26.67 6.14 14.36
CA ILE A 272 -27.93 6.90 14.44
C ILE A 272 -29.09 5.93 14.18
N THR A 273 -30.10 5.94 15.04
CA THR A 273 -31.35 5.18 14.85
C THR A 273 -32.18 5.80 13.73
N SER A 274 -32.65 5.01 12.78
CA SER A 274 -33.68 5.48 11.84
C SER A 274 -35.05 5.43 12.52
N ASP A 275 -35.62 6.59 12.85
CA ASP A 275 -36.98 6.66 13.41
C ASP A 275 -38.01 6.12 12.41
N LYS A 276 -38.83 5.17 12.87
CA LYS A 276 -40.08 4.79 12.21
C LYS A 276 -41.09 5.91 12.44
N THR A 277 -41.69 6.43 11.38
CA THR A 277 -42.87 7.31 11.49
C THR A 277 -44.03 6.57 12.17
N ASN A 278 -44.64 7.24 13.14
CA ASN A 278 -45.62 6.74 14.12
C ASN A 278 -46.91 6.13 13.55
N THR A 279 -47.47 5.17 14.28
CA THR A 279 -48.91 5.20 14.63
C THR A 279 -49.14 4.50 15.97
N SER A 280 -49.64 5.28 16.92
CA SER A 280 -49.98 4.88 18.28
C SER A 280 -51.32 4.12 18.33
N SER A 281 -51.39 3.09 19.16
CA SER A 281 -52.57 2.86 20.00
C SER A 281 -52.21 2.06 21.24
N SER A 282 -52.46 2.69 22.38
CA SER A 282 -52.36 2.17 23.73
C SER A 282 -53.53 1.23 24.04
N SER A 283 -53.28 0.12 24.72
CA SER A 283 -54.16 -0.36 25.81
C SER A 283 -53.40 -1.34 26.70
N GLY A 284 -53.48 -1.08 28.00
CA GLY A 284 -52.83 -1.86 29.04
C GLY A 284 -53.62 -3.10 29.45
N GLY A 285 -52.94 -3.98 30.19
CA GLY A 285 -53.53 -5.11 30.87
C GLY A 285 -52.47 -5.89 31.64
N GLN A 286 -52.41 -5.66 32.95
CA GLN A 286 -51.70 -6.53 33.90
C GLN A 286 -52.38 -7.90 33.95
N SER A 287 -51.62 -8.98 34.14
CA SER A 287 -52.03 -10.15 34.95
C SER A 287 -50.84 -11.06 35.27
N GLN A 288 -50.86 -11.58 36.49
CA GLN A 288 -49.86 -12.40 37.17
C GLN A 288 -49.94 -13.90 36.81
N SER A 289 -48.89 -14.61 37.24
CA SER A 289 -48.89 -15.97 37.84
C SER A 289 -48.71 -17.20 36.95
N GLY A 290 -47.95 -18.17 37.46
CA GLY A 290 -48.11 -19.59 37.12
C GLY A 290 -46.83 -20.38 36.89
N LEU A 291 -46.34 -21.06 37.93
CA LEU A 291 -45.25 -22.04 37.92
C LEU A 291 -45.71 -23.44 37.45
N LYS A 292 -44.71 -24.25 37.04
CA LYS A 292 -44.58 -25.72 37.03
C LYS A 292 -44.87 -26.50 35.75
N GLY A 293 -43.95 -27.42 35.43
CA GLY A 293 -44.23 -28.62 34.63
C GLY A 293 -43.02 -29.18 33.90
N SER A 294 -42.22 -29.99 34.60
CA SER A 294 -41.12 -30.83 34.10
C SER A 294 -41.62 -32.01 33.26
N GLU A 295 -40.89 -32.38 32.20
CA GLU A 295 -40.81 -33.76 31.71
C GLU A 295 -39.50 -33.98 30.92
N GLU A 296 -38.92 -35.16 31.09
CA GLU A 296 -37.54 -35.56 30.79
C GLU A 296 -37.50 -36.65 29.69
N VAL A 297 -36.50 -36.55 28.76
CA VAL A 297 -35.63 -37.65 28.22
C VAL A 297 -36.15 -38.50 27.01
N PRO A 298 -35.32 -39.09 26.08
CA PRO A 298 -33.88 -38.95 25.73
C PRO A 298 -33.45 -38.93 24.21
N ASP A 299 -32.15 -38.59 24.04
CA ASP A 299 -31.04 -39.16 23.22
C ASP A 299 -30.65 -38.81 21.76
N SER A 300 -29.31 -38.64 21.66
CA SER A 300 -28.35 -39.01 20.60
C SER A 300 -27.95 -38.04 19.47
N ALA A 301 -26.86 -37.27 19.69
CA ALA A 301 -25.87 -36.86 18.67
C ALA A 301 -24.57 -36.31 19.34
N PRO A 302 -23.40 -36.39 18.66
CA PRO A 302 -22.10 -36.59 19.31
C PRO A 302 -21.37 -35.33 19.79
N SER A 303 -20.50 -35.56 20.77
CA SER A 303 -19.67 -34.65 21.57
C SER A 303 -18.67 -33.81 20.78
N THR A 304 -18.66 -32.50 21.02
CA THR A 304 -17.56 -31.56 20.77
C THR A 304 -17.08 -31.01 22.13
N PRO A 305 -15.77 -30.90 22.43
CA PRO A 305 -15.28 -30.61 23.78
C PRO A 305 -15.59 -29.16 24.15
N THR A 306 -16.64 -28.99 24.97
CA THR A 306 -16.97 -27.74 25.65
C THR A 306 -16.31 -27.82 27.03
N SER A 307 -15.23 -27.09 27.25
CA SER A 307 -14.73 -26.86 28.60
C SER A 307 -14.21 -25.44 28.75
N LEU A 308 -15.15 -24.51 29.00
CA LEU A 308 -14.88 -23.28 29.74
C LEU A 308 -16.05 -23.04 30.68
N VAL A 309 -16.22 -23.95 31.65
CA VAL A 309 -16.94 -23.65 32.88
C VAL A 309 -15.98 -22.90 33.80
N GLN A 310 -16.17 -21.59 33.82
CA GLN A 310 -15.91 -20.64 34.91
C GLN A 310 -15.07 -21.18 36.09
N LYS A 311 -13.74 -21.15 35.96
CA LYS A 311 -12.82 -21.21 37.10
C LYS A 311 -12.78 -19.83 37.76
N MET A 312 -13.69 -19.57 38.70
CA MET A 312 -13.54 -18.44 39.62
C MET A 312 -12.39 -18.72 40.59
N GLY A 313 -11.45 -17.77 40.70
CA GLY A 313 -10.57 -17.66 41.87
C GLY A 313 -9.13 -18.12 41.72
N SER A 314 -8.39 -17.57 40.74
CA SER A 314 -6.96 -17.35 40.89
C SER A 314 -6.71 -15.90 40.54
N GLN A 315 -6.46 -15.04 41.55
CA GLN A 315 -5.93 -13.71 41.29
C GLN A 315 -4.47 -13.86 40.86
N THR A 316 -4.24 -14.26 39.62
CA THR A 316 -2.94 -14.03 38.98
C THR A 316 -2.71 -12.52 39.02
N PRO A 317 -1.61 -12.03 39.62
CA PRO A 317 -1.33 -10.61 39.66
C PRO A 317 -1.35 -10.05 38.24
N LYS A 318 -2.11 -8.98 38.01
CA LYS A 318 -2.15 -8.32 36.70
C LYS A 318 -0.75 -7.86 36.36
N ARG A 319 -0.17 -8.42 35.31
CA ARG A 319 1.15 -8.03 34.79
C ARG A 319 1.16 -6.53 34.51
N ILE A 320 2.14 -5.82 35.05
CA ILE A 320 2.40 -4.43 34.67
C ILE A 320 3.09 -4.46 33.31
N ARG A 321 2.47 -3.85 32.30
CA ARG A 321 2.98 -3.81 30.93
C ARG A 321 3.63 -2.48 30.63
N ARG A 322 4.60 -2.46 29.72
CA ARG A 322 5.26 -1.21 29.31
C ARG A 322 4.27 -0.30 28.57
N THR A 323 4.44 1.01 28.73
CA THR A 323 3.63 2.03 28.04
C THR A 323 4.36 2.66 26.86
N ARG A 324 5.66 2.40 26.72
CA ARG A 324 6.55 3.02 25.74
C ARG A 324 7.69 2.08 25.34
N VAL A 325 8.18 2.23 24.11
CA VAL A 325 9.40 1.61 23.59
C VAL A 325 10.52 2.65 23.45
N PRO A 326 11.79 2.25 23.33
CA PRO A 326 12.89 3.19 23.09
C PRO A 326 12.62 4.14 21.93
N GLU A 327 13.20 5.34 21.98
CA GLU A 327 13.05 6.31 20.89
C GLU A 327 13.78 5.82 19.64
N LYS A 328 13.14 6.01 18.49
CA LYS A 328 13.74 5.66 17.20
C LYS A 328 14.95 6.57 16.94
N PRO A 329 16.07 6.03 16.45
CA PRO A 329 17.18 6.83 15.96
C PRO A 329 16.75 7.89 14.92
N ASN A 330 17.36 9.07 14.97
CA ASN A 330 17.04 10.18 14.07
C ASN A 330 17.83 10.10 12.77
N TYR A 331 17.43 9.20 11.86
CA TYR A 331 17.97 9.12 10.51
C TYR A 331 17.00 9.73 9.49
N PRO A 332 17.46 10.63 8.61
CA PRO A 332 16.64 11.10 7.49
C PRO A 332 16.41 9.93 6.51
N LEU A 333 15.15 9.56 6.30
CA LEU A 333 14.77 8.46 5.42
C LEU A 333 14.37 9.00 4.04
N ASN A 334 15.06 8.60 2.99
CA ASN A 334 14.65 8.87 1.61
C ASN A 334 14.07 7.61 0.96
N LEU A 335 12.75 7.42 1.05
CA LEU A 335 12.05 6.24 0.51
C LEU A 335 12.20 6.12 -1.02
N TRP A 336 12.32 7.24 -1.73
CA TRP A 336 12.49 7.26 -3.18
C TRP A 336 13.77 6.56 -3.64
N SER A 337 14.86 6.69 -2.87
CA SER A 337 16.16 6.08 -3.21
C SER A 337 16.06 4.57 -3.43
N ILE A 338 15.16 3.90 -2.70
CA ILE A 338 14.86 2.46 -2.82
C ILE A 338 13.75 2.25 -3.85
N MET A 339 12.68 3.04 -3.79
CA MET A 339 11.46 2.84 -4.59
C MET A 339 11.67 3.08 -6.09
N LYS A 340 12.66 3.89 -6.51
CA LYS A 340 12.95 4.11 -7.94
C LYS A 340 13.26 2.81 -8.69
N ASN A 341 13.93 1.86 -8.04
CA ASN A 341 14.27 0.55 -8.61
C ASN A 341 13.10 -0.47 -8.51
N CYS A 342 12.01 -0.06 -7.85
CA CYS A 342 10.83 -0.87 -7.57
C CYS A 342 9.68 -0.62 -8.57
N ILE A 343 9.84 0.31 -9.52
CA ILE A 343 8.78 0.66 -10.48
C ILE A 343 8.38 -0.58 -11.28
N GLY A 344 7.09 -0.96 -11.20
CA GLY A 344 6.52 -2.11 -11.89
C GLY A 344 6.75 -3.47 -11.22
N LYS A 345 7.42 -3.54 -10.06
CA LYS A 345 7.68 -4.79 -9.31
C LYS A 345 6.76 -4.92 -8.08
N GLU A 346 6.55 -6.15 -7.64
CA GLU A 346 5.88 -6.44 -6.35
C GLU A 346 6.80 -6.07 -5.17
N LEU A 347 6.35 -5.17 -4.30
CA LEU A 347 7.16 -4.63 -3.20
C LEU A 347 7.58 -5.70 -2.16
N THR A 348 6.82 -6.77 -2.02
CA THR A 348 7.13 -7.89 -1.13
C THR A 348 8.40 -8.64 -1.52
N LYS A 349 8.84 -8.54 -2.78
CA LYS A 349 10.07 -9.18 -3.30
C LYS A 349 11.30 -8.29 -3.18
N ILE A 350 11.16 -7.08 -2.64
CA ILE A 350 12.25 -6.11 -2.55
C ILE A 350 12.67 -5.97 -1.09
N PRO A 351 13.94 -6.26 -0.76
CA PRO A 351 14.45 -6.11 0.59
C PRO A 351 14.44 -4.63 0.96
N MET A 352 13.57 -4.26 1.90
CA MET A 352 13.54 -2.93 2.48
C MET A 352 14.54 -2.87 3.64
N PRO A 353 15.41 -1.85 3.72
CA PRO A 353 16.27 -1.64 4.89
C PRO A 353 15.44 -1.53 6.18
N VAL A 354 16.02 -1.94 7.30
CA VAL A 354 15.38 -1.89 8.63
C VAL A 354 14.95 -0.46 8.98
N ASN A 355 15.64 0.55 8.48
CA ASN A 355 15.36 1.97 8.74
C ASN A 355 13.94 2.41 8.28
N PHE A 356 13.33 1.71 7.32
CA PHE A 356 11.96 1.95 6.85
C PHE A 356 10.91 1.06 7.54
N SER A 357 11.38 0.20 8.44
CA SER A 357 10.53 -0.71 9.17
C SER A 357 10.05 -0.09 10.48
N GLU A 358 9.24 -0.83 11.20
CA GLU A 358 8.92 -0.59 12.60
C GLU A 358 9.20 -1.89 13.37
N PRO A 359 9.46 -1.84 14.69
CA PRO A 359 9.84 -3.03 15.46
C PRO A 359 8.66 -3.98 15.78
N LEU A 360 7.76 -4.19 14.83
CA LEU A 360 6.64 -5.14 14.88
C LEU A 360 6.62 -6.02 13.64
N SER A 361 6.30 -7.30 13.82
CA SER A 361 6.01 -8.23 12.72
C SER A 361 4.59 -8.00 12.19
N MET A 362 4.29 -8.48 10.97
CA MET A 362 2.92 -8.45 10.47
C MET A 362 1.95 -9.25 11.36
N LEU A 363 2.42 -10.29 12.06
CA LEU A 363 1.60 -11.06 13.01
C LEU A 363 1.15 -10.18 14.19
N GLN A 364 2.07 -9.39 14.73
CA GLN A 364 1.78 -8.40 15.77
C GLN A 364 0.86 -7.28 15.25
N ARG A 365 1.10 -6.80 14.03
CA ARG A 365 0.26 -5.78 13.38
C ARG A 365 -1.20 -6.22 13.25
N LEU A 366 -1.45 -7.52 12.99
CA LEU A 366 -2.80 -8.08 12.96
C LEU A 366 -3.43 -8.22 14.35
N ALA A 367 -2.63 -8.40 15.41
CA ALA A 367 -3.17 -8.39 16.78
C ALA A 367 -3.71 -7.01 17.19
N GLU A 368 -3.24 -5.92 16.57
CA GLU A 368 -3.78 -4.57 16.79
C GLU A 368 -5.23 -4.40 16.32
N ASP A 369 -5.75 -5.29 15.45
CA ASP A 369 -7.17 -5.29 15.08
C ASP A 369 -8.08 -5.39 16.32
N TYR A 370 -7.58 -6.00 17.40
CA TYR A 370 -8.29 -6.22 18.65
C TYR A 370 -8.01 -5.15 19.72
N GLU A 371 -7.41 -4.01 19.36
CA GLU A 371 -7.20 -2.89 20.28
C GLU A 371 -8.51 -2.42 20.96
N TYR A 372 -9.62 -2.50 20.22
CA TYR A 372 -10.97 -2.12 20.66
C TYR A 372 -11.90 -3.34 20.74
N ALA A 373 -11.37 -4.50 21.15
CA ALA A 373 -12.15 -5.73 21.33
C ALA A 373 -13.30 -5.60 22.35
N ASP A 374 -13.30 -4.56 23.20
CA ASP A 374 -14.42 -4.27 24.11
C ASP A 374 -15.73 -3.98 23.36
N ILE A 375 -15.65 -3.51 22.12
CA ILE A 375 -16.81 -3.37 21.21
C ILE A 375 -17.44 -4.74 20.97
N LEU A 376 -16.64 -5.79 20.77
CA LEU A 376 -17.13 -7.14 20.55
C LEU A 376 -17.73 -7.74 21.83
N HIS A 377 -17.18 -7.45 23.02
CA HIS A 377 -17.82 -7.86 24.28
C HIS A 377 -19.19 -7.19 24.48
N LYS A 378 -19.35 -5.93 24.04
CA LYS A 378 -20.64 -5.23 24.04
C LYS A 378 -21.59 -5.85 23.01
N ALA A 379 -21.10 -6.11 21.79
CA ALA A 379 -21.87 -6.73 20.72
C ALA A 379 -22.38 -8.14 21.11
N ALA A 380 -21.58 -8.91 21.85
CA ALA A 380 -21.96 -10.25 22.33
C ALA A 380 -23.17 -10.24 23.29
N LYS A 381 -23.48 -9.08 23.89
CA LYS A 381 -24.62 -8.88 24.80
C LYS A 381 -25.86 -8.32 24.08
N CYS A 382 -25.73 -7.91 22.81
CA CYS A 382 -26.86 -7.41 22.02
C CYS A 382 -27.84 -8.54 21.70
N THR A 383 -29.14 -8.25 21.81
CA THR A 383 -30.22 -9.16 21.45
C THR A 383 -30.77 -8.88 20.05
N ASP A 384 -30.69 -7.63 19.59
CA ASP A 384 -31.07 -7.23 18.23
C ASP A 384 -29.90 -7.47 17.25
N SER A 385 -30.17 -8.15 16.14
CA SER A 385 -29.14 -8.54 15.17
C SER A 385 -28.58 -7.34 14.39
N CYS A 386 -29.40 -6.31 14.14
CA CYS A 386 -28.96 -5.09 13.48
C CYS A 386 -28.14 -4.19 14.41
N GLU A 387 -28.48 -4.11 15.70
CA GLU A 387 -27.65 -3.44 16.70
C GLU A 387 -26.30 -4.17 16.88
N GLN A 388 -26.32 -5.50 16.96
CA GLN A 388 -25.10 -6.31 17.01
C GLN A 388 -24.22 -6.03 15.77
N LEU A 389 -24.81 -6.00 14.57
CA LEU A 389 -24.11 -5.67 13.33
C LEU A 389 -23.58 -4.23 13.29
N ALA A 390 -24.28 -3.25 13.87
CA ALA A 390 -23.77 -1.89 14.00
C ALA A 390 -22.52 -1.81 14.89
N MET A 391 -22.47 -2.61 15.97
CA MET A 391 -21.27 -2.72 16.81
C MET A 391 -20.13 -3.45 16.09
N VAL A 392 -20.43 -4.50 15.31
CA VAL A 392 -19.43 -5.14 14.44
C VAL A 392 -18.86 -4.15 13.43
N ALA A 393 -19.68 -3.31 12.82
CA ALA A 393 -19.22 -2.25 11.92
C ALA A 393 -18.30 -1.23 12.62
N ALA A 394 -18.62 -0.83 13.85
CA ALA A 394 -17.73 0.03 14.63
C ALA A 394 -16.39 -0.65 14.95
N PHE A 395 -16.39 -1.95 15.26
CA PHE A 395 -15.18 -2.73 15.46
C PHE A 395 -14.32 -2.79 14.18
N THR A 396 -14.90 -3.05 13.01
CA THR A 396 -14.11 -3.10 11.76
C THR A 396 -13.50 -1.74 11.41
N VAL A 397 -14.22 -0.64 11.62
CA VAL A 397 -13.67 0.72 11.45
C VAL A 397 -12.52 0.99 12.43
N SER A 398 -12.68 0.58 13.70
CA SER A 398 -11.68 0.81 14.74
C SER A 398 -10.30 0.19 14.43
N SER A 399 -10.27 -0.91 13.67
CA SER A 399 -9.03 -1.58 13.25
C SER A 399 -8.10 -0.70 12.40
N TYR A 400 -8.65 0.31 11.70
CA TYR A 400 -7.86 1.26 10.91
C TYR A 400 -7.31 2.44 11.70
N ALA A 401 -7.79 2.67 12.93
CA ALA A 401 -7.35 3.81 13.74
C ALA A 401 -5.84 3.77 14.03
N THR A 402 -5.29 2.56 14.20
CA THR A 402 -3.87 2.30 14.47
C THR A 402 -2.97 2.45 13.23
N THR A 403 -3.55 2.65 12.05
CA THR A 403 -2.82 2.80 10.77
C THR A 403 -2.65 4.25 10.32
N SER A 404 -3.47 5.15 10.85
CA SER A 404 -3.59 6.55 10.40
C SER A 404 -2.28 7.35 10.39
N CYS A 405 -1.37 7.09 11.34
CA CYS A 405 -0.13 7.84 11.55
C CYS A 405 1.13 6.96 11.40
N ARG A 406 0.98 5.71 10.92
CA ARG A 406 2.07 4.73 10.88
C ARG A 406 2.50 4.43 9.45
N THR A 407 3.69 4.93 9.11
CA THR A 407 4.31 4.81 7.79
C THR A 407 5.43 3.76 7.74
N GLY A 408 5.85 3.24 8.90
CA GLY A 408 6.83 2.15 8.98
C GLY A 408 6.26 0.82 8.46
N LYS A 409 7.10 0.06 7.75
CA LYS A 409 6.74 -1.27 7.27
C LYS A 409 6.92 -2.31 8.40
N PRO A 410 5.91 -3.11 8.77
CA PRO A 410 6.13 -4.22 9.69
C PRO A 410 7.08 -5.26 9.08
N PHE A 411 7.82 -5.97 9.91
CA PHE A 411 8.65 -7.08 9.46
C PHE A 411 7.77 -8.14 8.79
N ASN A 412 8.19 -8.59 7.60
CA ASN A 412 7.59 -9.74 6.96
C ASN A 412 7.92 -10.98 7.81
N PRO A 413 6.94 -11.70 8.36
CA PRO A 413 7.21 -12.86 9.19
C PRO A 413 7.89 -13.98 8.40
N LEU A 414 8.74 -14.74 9.08
CA LEU A 414 9.34 -15.95 8.53
C LEU A 414 8.27 -17.05 8.42
N LEU A 415 8.42 -17.99 7.47
CA LEU A 415 7.50 -19.13 7.38
C LEU A 415 7.56 -19.96 8.67
N GLY A 416 6.40 -20.23 9.28
CA GLY A 416 6.30 -20.89 10.58
C GLY A 416 6.56 -19.97 11.78
N GLU A 417 6.83 -18.68 11.56
CA GLU A 417 6.83 -17.69 12.63
C GLU A 417 5.43 -17.60 13.24
N THR A 418 5.38 -17.54 14.57
CA THR A 418 4.15 -17.45 15.35
C THR A 418 4.12 -16.16 16.14
N TYR A 419 2.94 -15.73 16.57
CA TYR A 419 2.81 -14.70 17.58
C TYR A 419 1.57 -14.94 18.42
N GLU A 420 1.77 -15.07 19.73
CA GLU A 420 0.67 -15.07 20.68
C GLU A 420 0.48 -13.71 21.37
N CYS A 421 -0.76 -13.38 21.69
CA CYS A 421 -1.11 -12.24 22.52
C CYS A 421 -2.20 -12.66 23.50
N ASP A 422 -1.82 -13.09 24.71
CA ASP A 422 -2.76 -13.42 25.76
C ASP A 422 -3.04 -12.21 26.65
N ARG A 423 -4.26 -11.69 26.52
CA ARG A 423 -4.80 -10.57 27.29
C ARG A 423 -6.06 -10.97 28.03
N MET A 424 -6.28 -12.26 28.30
CA MET A 424 -7.49 -12.73 28.98
C MET A 424 -7.65 -12.12 30.37
N ALA A 425 -6.55 -11.90 31.09
CA ALA A 425 -6.56 -11.37 32.45
C ALA A 425 -6.91 -9.87 32.56
N ASP A 426 -6.62 -9.07 31.53
CA ASP A 426 -6.78 -7.62 31.55
C ASP A 426 -7.72 -7.07 30.47
N LEU A 427 -7.62 -7.54 29.22
CA LEU A 427 -8.50 -7.10 28.12
C LEU A 427 -9.58 -8.12 27.74
N GLY A 428 -9.55 -9.36 28.26
CA GLY A 428 -10.60 -10.35 28.03
C GLY A 428 -10.60 -11.00 26.65
N TRP A 429 -9.43 -11.10 26.02
CA TRP A 429 -9.23 -11.80 24.76
C TRP A 429 -7.82 -12.38 24.66
N ARG A 430 -7.62 -13.38 23.81
CA ARG A 430 -6.29 -13.86 23.41
C ARG A 430 -6.26 -14.23 21.95
N SER A 431 -5.09 -14.10 21.33
CA SER A 431 -4.89 -14.41 19.91
C SER A 431 -3.63 -15.23 19.69
N ILE A 432 -3.66 -16.08 18.67
CA ILE A 432 -2.52 -16.77 18.08
C ILE A 432 -2.54 -16.52 16.57
N ALA A 433 -1.38 -16.23 16.00
CA ALA A 433 -1.17 -16.12 14.56
C ALA A 433 0.05 -16.94 14.13
N GLU A 434 0.01 -17.45 12.90
CA GLU A 434 1.11 -18.16 12.26
C GLU A 434 1.28 -17.70 10.81
N GLN A 435 2.52 -17.53 10.36
CA GLN A 435 2.83 -17.35 8.95
C GLN A 435 2.76 -18.70 8.23
N VAL A 436 1.59 -18.99 7.66
CA VAL A 436 1.26 -20.28 7.03
C VAL A 436 1.78 -20.41 5.59
N SER A 437 2.11 -19.30 4.93
CA SER A 437 2.75 -19.29 3.60
C SER A 437 3.67 -18.09 3.43
N HIS A 438 4.73 -18.23 2.63
CA HIS A 438 5.66 -17.13 2.32
C HIS A 438 5.61 -16.69 0.84
N HIS A 439 5.17 -17.56 -0.08
CA HIS A 439 5.02 -17.23 -1.50
C HIS A 439 3.70 -17.79 -2.07
N PRO A 440 2.62 -16.99 -2.08
CA PRO A 440 2.53 -15.62 -1.54
C PRO A 440 2.56 -15.59 0.00
N PRO A 441 2.98 -14.47 0.62
CA PRO A 441 2.92 -14.31 2.08
C PRO A 441 1.48 -14.41 2.57
N MET A 442 1.24 -15.25 3.57
CA MET A 442 -0.08 -15.44 4.18
C MET A 442 0.07 -15.70 5.67
N VAL A 443 -0.78 -15.03 6.45
CA VAL A 443 -0.93 -15.21 7.88
C VAL A 443 -2.29 -15.84 8.15
N ALA A 444 -2.34 -16.86 9.00
CA ALA A 444 -3.56 -17.31 9.62
C ALA A 444 -3.60 -16.78 11.05
N GLN A 445 -4.74 -16.22 11.47
CA GLN A 445 -4.93 -15.70 12.82
C GLN A 445 -6.22 -16.23 13.41
N TYR A 446 -6.17 -16.59 14.69
CA TYR A 446 -7.31 -16.90 15.53
C TYR A 446 -7.29 -16.03 16.78
N CYS A 447 -8.46 -15.54 17.18
CA CYS A 447 -8.65 -14.74 18.37
C CYS A 447 -9.96 -15.14 19.04
N GLU A 448 -9.95 -15.27 20.35
CA GLU A 448 -11.13 -15.56 21.15
C GLU A 448 -11.23 -14.58 22.32
N GLY A 449 -12.47 -14.23 22.67
CA GLY A 449 -12.77 -13.37 23.82
C GLY A 449 -14.11 -13.74 24.44
N PHE A 450 -14.58 -12.92 25.37
CA PHE A 450 -15.82 -13.22 26.10
C PHE A 450 -17.06 -13.23 25.18
N GLY A 451 -17.52 -14.43 24.83
CA GLY A 451 -18.74 -14.66 24.05
C GLY A 451 -18.57 -14.52 22.54
N TRP A 452 -17.34 -14.43 22.02
CA TRP A 452 -17.06 -14.33 20.60
C TRP A 452 -15.73 -14.98 20.23
N ARG A 453 -15.63 -15.41 18.97
CA ARG A 453 -14.38 -15.86 18.34
C ARG A 453 -14.25 -15.24 16.96
N CYS A 454 -13.02 -14.93 16.56
CA CYS A 454 -12.69 -14.29 15.30
C CYS A 454 -11.51 -15.01 14.67
N TRP A 455 -11.56 -15.25 13.36
CA TRP A 455 -10.46 -15.83 12.60
C TRP A 455 -10.33 -15.14 11.26
N GLN A 456 -9.11 -15.04 10.75
CA GLN A 456 -8.87 -14.45 9.44
C GLN A 456 -7.64 -15.06 8.78
N GLU A 457 -7.70 -15.12 7.46
CA GLU A 457 -6.53 -15.25 6.62
C GLU A 457 -6.19 -13.88 6.08
N PHE A 458 -4.94 -13.47 6.25
CA PHE A 458 -4.46 -12.20 5.75
C PHE A 458 -3.33 -12.43 4.75
N THR A 459 -3.53 -11.94 3.54
CA THR A 459 -2.49 -11.73 2.55
C THR A 459 -2.65 -10.33 1.96
N MET A 460 -1.65 -9.84 1.24
CA MET A 460 -1.71 -8.50 0.65
C MET A 460 -1.01 -8.45 -0.70
N ALA A 461 -1.60 -7.70 -1.62
CA ALA A 461 -0.96 -7.29 -2.85
C ALA A 461 -0.54 -5.82 -2.73
N SER A 462 0.67 -5.48 -3.16
CA SER A 462 1.16 -4.11 -3.17
C SER A 462 1.38 -3.63 -4.61
N LYS A 463 0.91 -2.42 -4.93
CA LYS A 463 1.06 -1.80 -6.26
C LYS A 463 1.66 -0.42 -6.12
N PHE A 464 2.83 -0.19 -6.72
CA PHE A 464 3.41 1.14 -6.82
C PHE A 464 2.90 1.85 -8.08
N ARG A 465 2.40 3.08 -7.93
CA ARG A 465 1.82 3.90 -9.01
C ARG A 465 2.55 5.25 -9.16
N GLY A 466 3.86 5.26 -8.94
CA GLY A 466 4.66 6.49 -8.97
C GLY A 466 4.47 7.33 -7.71
N LYS A 467 3.40 8.13 -7.63
CA LYS A 467 3.19 9.05 -6.50
C LYS A 467 2.81 8.35 -5.18
N TYR A 468 2.19 7.17 -5.26
CA TYR A 468 1.67 6.44 -4.11
C TYR A 468 1.90 4.93 -4.21
N LEU A 469 1.87 4.29 -3.05
CA LEU A 469 1.90 2.84 -2.87
C LEU A 469 0.53 2.38 -2.38
N GLN A 470 -0.12 1.50 -3.12
CA GLN A 470 -1.40 0.91 -2.76
C GLN A 470 -1.19 -0.47 -2.16
N VAL A 471 -1.69 -0.71 -0.95
CA VAL A 471 -1.72 -1.99 -0.25
C VAL A 471 -3.15 -2.51 -0.24
N VAL A 472 -3.37 -3.61 -0.95
CA VAL A 472 -4.67 -4.25 -1.11
C VAL A 472 -4.67 -5.52 -0.27
N PRO A 473 -5.31 -5.52 0.92
CA PRO A 473 -5.47 -6.74 1.70
C PRO A 473 -6.40 -7.70 0.96
N LEU A 474 -6.06 -8.98 0.97
CA LEU A 474 -6.87 -10.08 0.46
C LEU A 474 -7.12 -11.07 1.60
N GLY A 475 -8.18 -11.85 1.45
CA GLY A 475 -8.68 -12.74 2.49
C GLY A 475 -10.01 -12.24 3.07
N THR A 476 -10.60 -13.07 3.91
CA THR A 476 -11.89 -12.80 4.55
C THR A 476 -11.70 -12.96 6.06
N ALA A 477 -12.22 -11.99 6.82
CA ALA A 477 -12.29 -12.09 8.26
C ALA A 477 -13.66 -12.66 8.66
N HIS A 478 -13.66 -13.49 9.70
CA HIS A 478 -14.81 -14.21 10.21
C HIS A 478 -14.98 -13.89 11.69
N LEU A 479 -16.20 -13.61 12.12
CA LEU A 479 -16.55 -13.36 13.52
C LEU A 479 -17.80 -14.12 13.89
N GLU A 480 -17.76 -14.88 14.96
CA GLU A 480 -18.90 -15.62 15.48
C GLU A 480 -19.16 -15.25 16.93
N PHE A 481 -20.43 -14.99 17.25
CA PHE A 481 -20.90 -14.81 18.62
C PHE A 481 -21.50 -16.10 19.14
N LEU A 482 -20.97 -16.60 20.26
CA LEU A 482 -21.29 -17.94 20.77
C LEU A 482 -22.74 -18.05 21.26
N ASN A 483 -23.27 -16.99 21.87
CA ASN A 483 -24.62 -16.99 22.43
C ASN A 483 -25.71 -16.89 21.36
N SER A 484 -25.53 -15.99 20.38
CA SER A 484 -26.49 -15.80 19.31
C SER A 484 -26.30 -16.79 18.16
N GLY A 485 -25.10 -17.38 18.01
CA GLY A 485 -24.69 -18.15 16.85
C GLY A 485 -24.63 -17.33 15.56
N ASN A 486 -24.65 -16.00 15.64
CA ASN A 486 -24.52 -15.14 14.46
C ASN A 486 -23.08 -15.21 13.93
N HIS A 487 -22.94 -15.39 12.63
CA HIS A 487 -21.66 -15.46 11.93
C HIS A 487 -21.55 -14.32 10.93
N TYR A 488 -20.53 -13.50 11.09
CA TYR A 488 -20.27 -12.33 10.27
C TYR A 488 -18.99 -12.50 9.45
N THR A 489 -19.00 -12.00 8.22
CA THR A 489 -17.77 -11.91 7.41
C THR A 489 -17.61 -10.55 6.77
N TRP A 490 -16.37 -10.10 6.62
CA TRP A 490 -16.01 -8.89 5.87
C TRP A 490 -14.63 -9.02 5.22
N ARG A 491 -14.35 -8.12 4.27
CA ARG A 491 -13.02 -7.94 3.68
C ARG A 491 -12.51 -6.55 4.00
N LYS A 492 -11.20 -6.46 4.26
CA LYS A 492 -10.53 -5.19 4.54
C LYS A 492 -10.48 -4.30 3.28
N VAL A 493 -10.55 -2.98 3.46
CA VAL A 493 -10.41 -1.98 2.39
C VAL A 493 -8.96 -1.70 2.05
N THR A 494 -8.75 -1.03 0.92
CA THR A 494 -7.42 -0.63 0.44
C THR A 494 -6.82 0.43 1.35
N THR A 495 -5.51 0.29 1.63
CA THR A 495 -4.69 1.33 2.24
C THR A 495 -3.74 1.94 1.20
N THR A 496 -3.71 3.26 1.08
CA THR A 496 -2.82 3.97 0.16
C THR A 496 -1.85 4.85 0.93
N VAL A 497 -0.56 4.66 0.70
CA VAL A 497 0.52 5.50 1.23
C VAL A 497 0.91 6.51 0.15
N HIS A 498 0.63 7.78 0.42
CA HIS A 498 0.87 8.89 -0.50
C HIS A 498 2.27 9.49 -0.30
N ASN A 499 2.70 10.29 -1.29
CA ASN A 499 3.94 11.06 -1.25
C ASN A 499 5.21 10.20 -1.13
N ILE A 500 5.22 9.02 -1.76
CA ILE A 500 6.36 8.08 -1.74
C ILE A 500 7.63 8.68 -2.36
N ILE A 501 7.48 9.64 -3.29
CA ILE A 501 8.58 10.30 -3.99
C ILE A 501 8.96 11.63 -3.32
N VAL A 502 7.97 12.52 -3.12
CA VAL A 502 8.18 13.88 -2.61
C VAL A 502 7.06 14.25 -1.63
N GLY A 503 7.45 14.84 -0.49
CA GLY A 503 6.56 15.34 0.56
C GLY A 503 6.48 14.42 1.79
N LYS A 504 5.73 14.87 2.81
CA LYS A 504 5.46 14.06 4.00
C LYS A 504 4.59 12.86 3.63
N LEU A 505 5.03 11.66 4.01
CA LEU A 505 4.25 10.43 3.85
C LEU A 505 2.97 10.52 4.68
N TRP A 506 1.84 10.14 4.09
CA TRP A 506 0.58 10.03 4.80
C TRP A 506 -0.22 8.84 4.26
N VAL A 507 -1.10 8.31 5.12
CA VAL A 507 -1.85 7.08 4.87
C VAL A 507 -3.34 7.40 4.75
N ASP A 508 -3.96 6.88 3.70
CA ASP A 508 -5.41 6.92 3.47
C ASP A 508 -6.01 5.51 3.40
N GLN A 509 -7.28 5.40 3.75
CA GLN A 509 -8.06 4.18 3.58
C GLN A 509 -9.27 4.48 2.71
N HIS A 510 -9.48 3.67 1.66
CA HIS A 510 -10.58 3.91 0.74
C HIS A 510 -11.14 2.62 0.14
N GLY A 511 -12.38 2.72 -0.34
CA GLY A 511 -13.12 1.61 -0.95
C GLY A 511 -14.34 1.22 -0.11
N ASP A 512 -14.98 0.14 -0.55
CA ASP A 512 -16.22 -0.34 0.05
C ASP A 512 -15.94 -1.61 0.88
N MET A 513 -16.63 -1.73 2.02
CA MET A 513 -16.60 -2.89 2.90
C MET A 513 -18.03 -3.34 3.17
N ASP A 514 -18.33 -4.58 2.78
CA ASP A 514 -19.58 -5.25 3.12
C ASP A 514 -19.35 -6.20 4.30
N ILE A 515 -20.18 -6.04 5.34
CA ILE A 515 -20.25 -6.94 6.49
C ILE A 515 -21.57 -7.69 6.40
N VAL A 516 -21.50 -9.02 6.28
CA VAL A 516 -22.67 -9.87 6.07
C VAL A 516 -22.87 -10.81 7.25
N ASN A 517 -24.07 -10.83 7.82
CA ASN A 517 -24.49 -11.86 8.76
C ASN A 517 -25.07 -13.06 8.00
N HIS A 518 -24.41 -14.21 8.06
CA HIS A 518 -24.82 -15.44 7.37
C HIS A 518 -26.02 -16.13 8.01
N LYS A 519 -26.33 -15.83 9.27
CA LYS A 519 -27.46 -16.44 9.98
C LYS A 519 -28.77 -15.71 9.73
N THR A 520 -28.78 -14.38 9.85
CA THR A 520 -30.01 -13.57 9.74
C THR A 520 -30.19 -12.93 8.36
N GLY A 521 -29.11 -12.81 7.58
CA GLY A 521 -29.11 -12.13 6.27
C GLY A 521 -28.95 -10.61 6.36
N ASP A 522 -28.77 -10.05 7.55
CA ASP A 522 -28.53 -8.61 7.75
C ASP A 522 -27.18 -8.20 7.17
N LYS A 523 -27.09 -6.99 6.63
CA LYS A 523 -25.88 -6.49 5.95
C LYS A 523 -25.56 -5.07 6.35
N CYS A 524 -24.27 -4.76 6.49
CA CYS A 524 -23.78 -3.40 6.63
C CYS A 524 -22.87 -3.08 5.46
N HIS A 525 -23.14 -1.96 4.78
CA HIS A 525 -22.29 -1.43 3.73
C HIS A 525 -21.59 -0.18 4.26
N LEU A 526 -20.26 -0.24 4.34
CA LEU A 526 -19.38 0.86 4.74
C LEU A 526 -18.61 1.36 3.52
N LYS A 527 -18.58 2.68 3.35
CA LYS A 527 -17.83 3.37 2.30
C LYS A 527 -16.77 4.27 2.93
N TYR A 528 -15.52 3.95 2.64
CA TYR A 528 -14.34 4.72 3.01
C TYR A 528 -14.05 5.69 1.86
N ILE A 529 -14.25 6.98 2.12
CA ILE A 529 -14.18 8.02 1.10
C ILE A 529 -12.72 8.48 1.00
N PRO A 530 -12.07 8.35 -0.18
CA PRO A 530 -10.69 8.76 -0.34
C PRO A 530 -10.56 10.27 -0.13
N TYR A 531 -9.49 10.68 0.54
CA TYR A 531 -9.21 12.09 0.73
C TYR A 531 -8.86 12.76 -0.61
N SER A 532 -9.46 13.92 -0.85
CA SER A 532 -9.14 14.78 -1.99
C SER A 532 -8.77 16.16 -1.50
N TYR A 533 -7.59 16.64 -1.92
CA TYR A 533 -7.13 17.99 -1.58
C TYR A 533 -8.06 19.09 -2.14
N PHE A 534 -8.76 18.81 -3.24
CA PHE A 534 -9.70 19.74 -3.86
C PHE A 534 -11.06 19.82 -3.14
N THR A 535 -11.33 18.89 -2.24
CA THR A 535 -12.52 18.91 -1.40
C THR A 535 -12.16 19.47 -0.03
N ARG A 536 -12.94 20.42 0.50
CA ARG A 536 -12.81 20.89 1.90
C ARG A 536 -13.25 19.82 2.93
N ASP A 537 -13.21 18.55 2.54
CA ASP A 537 -13.65 17.41 3.34
C ASP A 537 -12.57 17.01 4.35
N VAL A 538 -13.02 16.50 5.49
CA VAL A 538 -12.15 15.94 6.53
C VAL A 538 -11.55 14.61 6.03
N GLN A 539 -10.26 14.39 6.29
CA GLN A 539 -9.59 13.12 5.99
C GLN A 539 -10.28 11.93 6.67
N ARG A 540 -10.17 10.73 6.07
CA ARG A 540 -10.58 9.43 6.64
C ARG A 540 -12.08 9.22 6.85
N LYS A 541 -12.91 9.97 6.12
CA LYS A 541 -14.37 9.94 6.24
C LYS A 541 -14.96 8.57 5.93
N VAL A 542 -15.62 7.97 6.92
CA VAL A 542 -16.41 6.73 6.76
C VAL A 542 -17.91 6.99 6.87
N LYS A 543 -18.68 6.42 5.95
CA LYS A 543 -20.15 6.40 6.00
C LYS A 543 -20.67 5.01 5.75
N GLY A 544 -21.78 4.64 6.37
CA GLY A 544 -22.46 3.41 6.02
C GLY A 544 -23.84 3.27 6.61
N CYS A 545 -24.49 2.17 6.29
CA CYS A 545 -25.80 1.83 6.81
C CYS A 545 -25.87 0.34 7.13
N VAL A 546 -26.64 0.00 8.17
CA VAL A 546 -27.03 -1.36 8.50
C VAL A 546 -28.44 -1.59 7.98
N MET A 547 -28.61 -2.66 7.23
CA MET A 547 -29.86 -3.07 6.61
C MET A 547 -30.24 -4.45 7.12
N ASP A 548 -31.54 -4.65 7.35
CA ASP A 548 -32.08 -5.99 7.58
C ASP A 548 -32.07 -6.83 6.29
N LYS A 549 -32.42 -8.12 6.41
CA LYS A 549 -32.56 -9.03 5.26
C LYS A 549 -33.48 -8.54 4.12
N ASN A 550 -34.40 -7.61 4.41
CA ASN A 550 -35.32 -7.05 3.43
C ASN A 550 -34.77 -5.77 2.77
N GLY A 551 -33.54 -5.35 3.12
CA GLY A 551 -32.92 -4.12 2.63
C GLY A 551 -33.39 -2.86 3.36
N SER A 552 -34.14 -2.98 4.47
CA SER A 552 -34.59 -1.80 5.22
C SER A 552 -33.47 -1.30 6.13
N VAL A 553 -33.08 -0.04 5.96
CA VAL A 553 -32.09 0.62 6.83
C VAL A 553 -32.61 0.71 8.26
N LYS A 554 -31.81 0.23 9.22
CA LYS A 554 -32.09 0.31 10.67
C LYS A 554 -31.16 1.28 11.39
N TRP A 555 -29.91 1.34 10.92
CA TRP A 555 -28.88 2.16 11.52
C TRP A 555 -28.06 2.86 10.44
N VAL A 556 -27.62 4.07 10.74
CA VAL A 556 -26.62 4.80 9.94
C VAL A 556 -25.35 4.90 10.75
N VAL A 557 -24.22 4.51 10.14
CA VAL A 557 -22.88 4.58 10.72
C VAL A 557 -22.17 5.78 10.11
N GLN A 558 -21.73 6.72 10.96
CA GLN A 558 -21.07 7.94 10.48
C GLN A 558 -20.05 8.47 11.49
N GLU A 559 -18.96 9.04 10.98
CA GLU A 559 -18.04 9.86 11.76
C GLU A 559 -18.56 11.29 11.95
N ASN A 560 -18.53 11.78 13.20
CA ASN A 560 -18.86 13.14 13.60
C ASN A 560 -20.22 13.66 13.05
N PRO A 561 -21.33 13.51 13.80
CA PRO A 561 -22.67 13.89 13.35
C PRO A 561 -22.88 15.41 13.41
N VAL A 562 -22.19 16.19 12.57
CA VAL A 562 -22.29 17.67 12.60
C VAL A 562 -23.58 18.17 11.92
N PHE A 563 -24.30 17.35 11.13
CA PHE A 563 -25.34 17.88 10.24
C PHE A 563 -26.69 17.13 10.15
N LYS A 564 -27.05 16.18 11.03
CA LYS A 564 -28.45 15.69 11.11
C LYS A 564 -28.93 15.38 12.53
N THR A 565 -30.10 15.95 12.84
CA THR A 565 -30.87 16.00 14.09
C THR A 565 -31.62 14.69 14.37
N GLY A 566 -30.95 13.70 14.96
CA GLY A 566 -31.58 12.52 15.56
C GLY A 566 -30.77 12.04 16.78
N PRO A 567 -31.36 11.26 17.71
CA PRO A 567 -30.59 10.67 18.79
C PRO A 567 -29.52 9.73 18.22
N TYR A 568 -28.29 9.86 18.71
CA TYR A 568 -27.16 9.03 18.29
C TYR A 568 -26.56 8.30 19.48
N LYS A 569 -25.95 7.15 19.21
CA LYS A 569 -25.18 6.37 20.18
C LYS A 569 -23.73 6.32 19.71
N VAL A 570 -22.79 6.71 20.57
CA VAL A 570 -21.37 6.53 20.30
C VAL A 570 -21.06 5.03 20.39
N ALA A 571 -20.67 4.42 19.27
CA ALA A 571 -20.28 3.01 19.25
C ALA A 571 -18.78 2.85 19.53
N TRP A 572 -17.96 3.80 19.07
CA TRP A 572 -16.52 3.79 19.28
C TRP A 572 -15.92 5.20 19.26
N LYS A 573 -14.87 5.37 20.06
CA LYS A 573 -14.02 6.55 20.09
C LYS A 573 -12.56 6.13 20.13
N ARG A 574 -11.73 6.74 19.29
CA ARG A 574 -10.29 6.49 19.25
C ARG A 574 -9.62 6.89 20.58
N ARG A 575 -8.69 6.07 21.07
CA ARG A 575 -7.79 6.45 22.18
C ARG A 575 -6.75 7.44 21.67
N ALA A 576 -6.54 8.53 22.40
CA ALA A 576 -5.53 9.52 22.06
C ALA A 576 -4.13 8.90 22.14
N LEU A 577 -3.29 9.24 21.15
CA LEU A 577 -1.87 8.93 21.21
C LEU A 577 -1.18 9.86 22.22
N ALA A 578 -0.03 9.44 22.75
CA ALA A 578 0.81 10.37 23.50
C ALA A 578 1.28 11.50 22.57
N SER A 579 1.50 12.70 23.12
CA SER A 579 1.91 13.87 22.35
C SER A 579 3.26 13.71 21.66
N ASP A 580 4.13 12.81 22.15
CA ASP A 580 5.44 12.52 21.60
C ASP A 580 5.53 11.14 20.92
N ALA A 581 4.39 10.53 20.55
CA ALA A 581 4.33 9.22 19.93
C ALA A 581 5.17 9.09 18.65
N GLU A 582 5.41 10.19 17.93
CA GLU A 582 6.27 10.23 16.74
C GLU A 582 7.70 9.76 17.01
N LYS A 583 8.20 9.97 18.24
CA LYS A 583 9.54 9.52 18.66
C LYS A 583 9.67 8.01 18.74
N TYR A 584 8.56 7.29 18.84
CA TYR A 584 8.54 5.83 18.96
C TYR A 584 7.50 5.22 18.02
N TYR A 585 7.63 5.56 16.74
CA TYR A 585 6.91 4.93 15.62
C TYR A 585 5.40 5.19 15.60
N ASN A 586 4.90 6.23 16.28
CA ASN A 586 3.47 6.52 16.45
C ASN A 586 2.68 5.33 17.01
N PHE A 587 3.29 4.56 17.92
CA PHE A 587 2.66 3.41 18.54
C PHE A 587 1.56 3.81 19.51
N THR A 588 0.45 3.05 19.48
CA THR A 588 -0.54 3.04 20.55
C THR A 588 0.06 2.34 21.78
N GLU A 589 -0.59 2.49 22.94
CA GLU A 589 -0.15 1.79 24.15
C GLU A 589 -0.15 0.26 23.94
N LEU A 590 -1.16 -0.28 23.23
CA LEU A 590 -1.17 -1.71 22.88
C LEU A 590 0.03 -2.06 22.00
N ALA A 591 0.31 -1.28 20.94
CA ALA A 591 1.44 -1.53 20.05
C ALA A 591 2.78 -1.53 20.79
N CYS A 592 2.96 -0.61 21.75
CA CYS A 592 4.12 -0.64 22.64
C CYS A 592 4.24 -1.98 23.38
N GLN A 593 3.13 -2.61 23.78
CA GLN A 593 3.13 -3.84 24.58
C GLN A 593 3.33 -5.13 23.76
N LEU A 594 3.06 -5.11 22.45
CA LEU A 594 3.02 -6.35 21.65
C LEU A 594 4.37 -7.09 21.60
N ASN A 595 5.47 -6.34 21.54
CA ASN A 595 6.81 -6.90 21.47
C ASN A 595 7.55 -6.88 22.82
N GLU A 596 6.84 -6.66 23.93
CA GLU A 596 7.41 -6.80 25.27
C GLU A 596 7.78 -8.29 25.51
N PRO A 597 9.01 -8.63 25.94
CA PRO A 597 9.41 -10.01 26.19
C PRO A 597 8.46 -10.73 27.16
N GLU A 598 8.16 -11.99 26.89
CA GLU A 598 7.29 -12.83 27.73
C GLU A 598 7.92 -14.22 27.89
N GLU A 599 7.84 -14.76 29.10
CA GLU A 599 8.36 -16.10 29.39
C GLU A 599 7.39 -17.18 28.91
N GLY A 600 7.94 -18.33 28.53
CA GLY A 600 7.15 -19.50 28.15
C GLY A 600 6.36 -19.35 26.86
N VAL A 601 6.74 -18.41 25.99
CA VAL A 601 6.27 -18.31 24.60
C VAL A 601 6.92 -19.39 23.73
N ALA A 602 6.31 -19.72 22.59
CA ALA A 602 6.90 -20.65 21.62
C ALA A 602 8.28 -20.15 21.11
N PRO A 603 9.23 -21.05 20.76
CA PRO A 603 10.53 -20.66 20.20
C PRO A 603 10.42 -19.93 18.84
N THR A 604 9.26 -20.04 18.19
CA THR A 604 8.89 -19.36 16.94
C THR A 604 8.18 -18.02 17.17
N ASP A 605 7.98 -17.57 18.42
CA ASP A 605 7.27 -16.33 18.73
C ASP A 605 8.04 -15.08 18.26
N SER A 606 7.35 -14.14 17.61
CA SER A 606 7.95 -12.89 17.12
C SER A 606 8.74 -12.10 18.18
N ARG A 607 8.47 -12.25 19.48
CA ARG A 607 9.26 -11.59 20.55
C ARG A 607 10.69 -12.08 20.63
N LEU A 608 10.95 -13.31 20.19
CA LEU A 608 12.26 -13.96 20.16
C LEU A 608 13.01 -13.69 18.85
N ARG A 609 12.38 -12.98 17.89
CA ARG A 609 12.97 -12.63 16.61
C ARG A 609 14.11 -11.59 16.80
N PRO A 610 15.38 -11.95 16.50
CA PRO A 610 16.52 -11.16 16.95
C PRO A 610 16.74 -9.85 16.17
N ASP A 611 16.49 -9.83 14.85
CA ASP A 611 16.59 -8.60 14.04
C ASP A 611 15.55 -7.55 14.48
N GLN A 612 14.33 -8.01 14.79
CA GLN A 612 13.26 -7.14 15.29
C GLN A 612 13.58 -6.58 16.68
N ARG A 613 14.14 -7.39 17.59
CA ARG A 613 14.60 -6.95 18.92
C ARG A 613 15.67 -5.87 18.82
N MET A 614 16.73 -6.13 18.04
CA MET A 614 17.83 -5.17 17.84
C MET A 614 17.32 -3.86 17.23
N MET A 615 16.34 -3.91 16.32
CA MET A 615 15.72 -2.70 15.78
C MET A 615 15.01 -1.89 16.88
N GLU A 616 14.24 -2.55 17.74
CA GLU A 616 13.53 -1.90 18.85
C GLU A 616 14.50 -1.21 19.82
N ASP A 617 15.66 -1.82 20.04
CA ASP A 617 16.72 -1.32 20.92
C ASP A 617 17.60 -0.23 20.25
N GLY A 618 17.30 0.15 18.99
CA GLY A 618 18.00 1.19 18.24
C GLY A 618 19.29 0.74 17.53
N GLN A 619 19.61 -0.55 17.58
CA GLN A 619 20.78 -1.19 16.96
C GLN A 619 20.49 -1.56 15.49
N TRP A 620 20.31 -0.54 14.64
CA TRP A 620 19.79 -0.73 13.27
C TRP A 620 20.77 -1.44 12.32
N ASP A 621 22.08 -1.24 12.48
CA ASP A 621 23.09 -1.88 11.62
C ASP A 621 23.24 -3.37 11.94
N GLU A 622 23.26 -3.72 13.22
CA GLU A 622 23.22 -5.11 13.68
C GLU A 622 21.91 -5.78 13.28
N ALA A 623 20.77 -5.08 13.42
CA ALA A 623 19.47 -5.57 12.99
C ALA A 623 19.44 -5.89 11.49
N ASN A 624 20.01 -5.02 10.63
CA ASN A 624 20.13 -5.28 9.19
C ASN A 624 20.96 -6.55 8.91
N SER A 625 22.08 -6.73 9.61
CA SER A 625 22.96 -7.90 9.45
C SER A 625 22.25 -9.20 9.87
N VAL A 626 21.56 -9.20 11.01
CA VAL A 626 20.80 -10.35 11.50
C VAL A 626 19.61 -10.64 10.58
N LYS A 627 18.93 -9.62 10.08
CA LYS A 627 17.83 -9.77 9.11
C LYS A 627 18.28 -10.51 7.86
N LEU A 628 19.42 -10.12 7.29
CA LEU A 628 20.00 -10.80 6.12
C LEU A 628 20.30 -12.27 6.41
N ARG A 629 20.88 -12.57 7.59
CA ARG A 629 21.15 -13.95 8.03
C ARG A 629 19.88 -14.79 8.11
N LEU A 630 18.81 -14.25 8.72
CA LEU A 630 17.51 -14.92 8.85
C LEU A 630 16.86 -15.17 7.48
N GLU A 631 16.85 -14.16 6.62
CA GLU A 631 16.29 -14.27 5.28
C GLU A 631 17.05 -15.31 4.44
N GLU A 632 18.39 -15.37 4.52
CA GLU A 632 19.17 -16.36 3.78
C GLU A 632 19.01 -17.77 4.34
N LYS A 633 18.90 -17.94 5.68
CA LYS A 633 18.54 -19.22 6.30
C LYS A 633 17.20 -19.72 5.73
N GLN A 634 16.19 -18.87 5.68
CA GLN A 634 14.87 -19.22 5.12
C GLN A 634 14.95 -19.54 3.62
N ARG A 635 15.69 -18.75 2.82
CA ARG A 635 15.88 -19.01 1.39
C ARG A 635 16.56 -20.35 1.16
N THR A 636 17.54 -20.71 1.98
CA THR A 636 18.24 -21.99 1.90
C THR A 636 17.31 -23.17 2.17
N VAL A 637 16.52 -23.12 3.26
CA VAL A 637 15.51 -24.15 3.57
C VAL A 637 14.44 -24.25 2.48
N ARG A 638 14.07 -23.12 1.85
CA ARG A 638 13.16 -23.12 0.70
C ARG A 638 13.76 -23.85 -0.50
N ARG A 639 15.00 -23.51 -0.90
CA ARG A 639 15.71 -24.17 -2.01
C ARG A 639 15.85 -25.69 -1.77
N GLN A 640 16.11 -26.10 -0.54
CA GLN A 640 16.17 -27.52 -0.17
C GLN A 640 14.82 -28.22 -0.37
N ARG A 641 13.72 -27.63 0.11
CA ARG A 641 12.36 -28.18 -0.11
C ARG A 641 11.96 -28.22 -1.57
N GLU A 642 12.29 -27.19 -2.34
CA GLU A 642 12.05 -27.16 -3.80
C GLU A 642 12.82 -28.28 -4.51
N ALA A 643 14.09 -28.51 -4.15
CA ALA A 643 14.90 -29.58 -4.71
C ALA A 643 14.41 -30.99 -4.30
N GLU A 644 13.93 -31.17 -3.08
CA GLU A 644 13.31 -32.41 -2.63
C GLU A 644 11.97 -32.68 -3.33
N GLN A 645 11.17 -31.63 -3.53
CA GLN A 645 9.92 -31.71 -4.30
C GLN A 645 10.18 -32.10 -5.75
N GLU A 646 11.19 -31.52 -6.39
CA GLU A 646 11.60 -31.86 -7.77
C GLU A 646 12.07 -33.31 -7.88
N LYS A 647 12.89 -33.79 -6.93
CA LYS A 647 13.31 -35.19 -6.86
C LYS A 647 12.13 -36.14 -6.67
N ALA A 648 11.23 -35.84 -5.73
CA ALA A 648 10.04 -36.65 -5.50
C ALA A 648 9.15 -36.72 -6.76
N ALA A 649 8.99 -35.61 -7.48
CA ALA A 649 8.27 -35.56 -8.74
C ALA A 649 8.95 -36.41 -9.83
N ALA A 650 10.28 -36.33 -9.96
CA ALA A 650 11.05 -37.16 -10.89
C ALA A 650 10.94 -38.66 -10.58
N ASP A 651 10.88 -39.00 -9.29
CA ASP A 651 10.74 -40.37 -8.80
C ASP A 651 9.27 -40.87 -8.79
N GLY A 652 8.31 -40.04 -9.21
CA GLY A 652 6.87 -40.35 -9.17
C GLY A 652 6.31 -40.53 -7.76
N ARG A 653 6.99 -40.03 -6.73
CA ARG A 653 6.59 -40.12 -5.32
C ARG A 653 5.79 -38.89 -4.89
N PRO A 654 4.76 -39.04 -4.04
CA PRO A 654 4.07 -37.90 -3.46
C PRO A 654 5.02 -37.14 -2.52
N TYR A 655 5.01 -35.81 -2.59
CA TYR A 655 5.74 -34.92 -1.69
C TYR A 655 4.76 -34.14 -0.82
N PRO A 656 4.75 -34.34 0.51
CA PRO A 656 3.94 -33.51 1.39
C PRO A 656 4.50 -32.08 1.39
N GLY A 657 3.65 -31.10 1.07
CA GLY A 657 4.01 -29.69 1.14
C GLY A 657 4.31 -29.25 2.58
N TYR A 658 4.71 -27.99 2.75
CA TYR A 658 4.80 -27.40 4.08
C TYR A 658 3.41 -27.38 4.73
N GLU A 659 3.29 -27.94 5.93
CA GLU A 659 2.09 -27.88 6.75
C GLU A 659 2.36 -26.98 7.97
N PRO A 660 1.52 -25.96 8.23
CA PRO A 660 1.61 -25.15 9.44
C PRO A 660 1.34 -25.98 10.71
N VAL A 661 1.91 -25.57 11.84
CA VAL A 661 1.85 -26.35 13.08
C VAL A 661 0.52 -26.17 13.79
N TRP A 662 -0.01 -24.94 13.83
CA TRP A 662 -1.15 -24.57 14.68
C TRP A 662 -2.43 -24.38 13.89
N PHE A 663 -2.32 -24.34 12.57
CA PHE A 663 -3.43 -24.12 11.65
C PHE A 663 -3.46 -25.21 10.57
N LYS A 664 -4.67 -25.54 10.10
CA LYS A 664 -4.90 -26.54 9.06
C LYS A 664 -5.85 -26.00 8.02
N GLN A 665 -5.60 -26.30 6.75
CA GLN A 665 -6.56 -25.98 5.69
C GLN A 665 -7.83 -26.82 5.85
N GLU A 666 -8.96 -26.16 6.00
CA GLU A 666 -10.29 -26.76 6.04
C GLU A 666 -11.28 -25.92 5.24
N THR A 667 -12.36 -26.55 4.78
CA THR A 667 -13.44 -25.83 4.11
C THR A 667 -14.36 -25.19 5.16
N GLU A 668 -14.42 -23.87 5.16
CA GLU A 668 -15.31 -23.11 6.04
C GLU A 668 -16.78 -23.42 5.73
N LYS A 669 -17.55 -23.77 6.76
CA LYS A 669 -18.92 -24.29 6.58
C LYS A 669 -19.89 -23.25 6.06
N SER A 670 -19.73 -21.98 6.42
CA SER A 670 -20.67 -20.93 6.05
C SER A 670 -20.40 -20.33 4.67
N THR A 671 -19.14 -20.22 4.26
CA THR A 671 -18.76 -19.61 2.97
C THR A 671 -18.41 -20.64 1.90
N GLY A 672 -18.12 -21.90 2.28
CA GLY A 672 -17.64 -22.94 1.37
C GLY A 672 -16.22 -22.70 0.84
N VAL A 673 -15.51 -21.72 1.39
CA VAL A 673 -14.14 -21.36 0.98
C VAL A 673 -13.14 -22.14 1.83
N VAL A 674 -12.11 -22.68 1.21
CA VAL A 674 -10.99 -23.30 1.92
C VAL A 674 -10.16 -22.21 2.59
N GLY A 675 -9.89 -22.37 3.88
CA GLY A 675 -9.01 -21.48 4.63
C GLY A 675 -8.32 -22.18 5.80
N TYR A 676 -7.34 -21.51 6.40
CA TYR A 676 -6.59 -22.02 7.55
C TYR A 676 -7.36 -21.84 8.87
N MET A 677 -7.75 -22.96 9.47
CA MET A 677 -8.48 -23.04 10.74
C MET A 677 -7.55 -23.42 11.89
N TYR A 678 -7.73 -22.78 13.03
CA TYR A 678 -6.96 -23.07 14.24
C TYR A 678 -7.29 -24.46 14.79
N GLN A 679 -6.25 -25.24 15.11
CA GLN A 679 -6.38 -26.63 15.54
C GLN A 679 -6.76 -26.80 17.03
N GLY A 680 -6.70 -25.73 17.83
CA GLY A 680 -7.11 -25.79 19.25
C GLY A 680 -6.01 -26.18 20.24
N ASN A 681 -4.81 -26.55 19.77
CA ASN A 681 -3.76 -27.20 20.56
C ASN A 681 -2.60 -26.28 21.00
N TYR A 682 -2.54 -25.01 20.55
CA TYR A 682 -1.45 -24.09 20.92
C TYR A 682 -1.41 -23.81 22.43
N TRP A 683 -2.54 -23.40 23.00
CA TRP A 683 -2.62 -23.04 24.42
C TRP A 683 -2.36 -24.23 25.36
N GLU A 684 -2.76 -25.44 24.96
CA GLU A 684 -2.44 -26.67 25.69
C GLU A 684 -0.93 -26.98 25.66
N SER A 685 -0.30 -26.77 24.50
CA SER A 685 1.15 -26.91 24.34
C SER A 685 1.90 -25.88 25.20
N LYS A 686 1.41 -24.64 25.26
CA LYS A 686 1.93 -23.59 26.15
C LYS A 686 1.81 -23.97 27.62
N GLU A 687 0.65 -24.46 28.07
CA GLU A 687 0.46 -24.87 29.47
C GLU A 687 1.43 -26.00 29.86
N LYS A 688 1.71 -26.93 28.95
CA LYS A 688 2.68 -28.02 29.14
C LYS A 688 4.13 -27.62 28.88
N GLN A 689 4.38 -26.43 28.33
CA GLN A 689 5.68 -25.98 27.82
C GLN A 689 6.32 -26.99 26.84
N ASP A 690 5.48 -27.63 26.01
CA ASP A 690 5.92 -28.56 24.98
C ASP A 690 5.93 -27.88 23.60
N TRP A 691 7.13 -27.59 23.11
CA TRP A 691 7.37 -26.94 21.83
C TRP A 691 8.01 -27.86 20.80
N SER A 692 7.93 -29.18 21.00
CA SER A 692 8.56 -30.18 20.13
C SER A 692 8.10 -30.12 18.66
N MET A 693 6.90 -29.60 18.42
CA MET A 693 6.34 -29.41 17.07
C MET A 693 6.84 -28.13 16.38
N CYS A 694 7.43 -27.17 17.11
CA CYS A 694 7.85 -25.89 16.54
C CYS A 694 9.11 -26.04 15.67
N PRO A 695 9.14 -25.47 14.45
CA PRO A 695 10.34 -25.43 13.64
C PRO A 695 11.41 -24.48 14.20
N ASN A 696 12.67 -24.72 13.85
CA ASN A 696 13.78 -23.82 14.17
C ASN A 696 13.98 -22.77 13.07
N ILE A 697 13.51 -21.54 13.30
CA ILE A 697 13.46 -20.47 12.28
C ILE A 697 14.40 -19.27 12.50
N TYR A 698 14.97 -19.06 13.69
CA TYR A 698 15.84 -17.91 14.01
C TYR A 698 17.36 -18.15 13.94
#